data_AF-A0A7Y2AL98-F1
#
_entry.id   AF-A0A7Y2AL98-F1
#
_cell.length_a   1.000
_cell.length_b   1.000
_cell.length_c   1.000
_cell.angle_alpha   90.00
_cell.angle_beta   90.00
_cell.angle_gamma   90.00
#
_symmetry.space_group_name_H-M   'P 1'
#
loop_
_entity.id
_entity.type
_entity.pdbx_description
1 polymer ?
#
loop_
_entity_poly.entity_id
_entity_poly.type
_entity_poly.pdbx_seq_one_letter_code
_entity_poly.pdbx_strand_id
1 'polypeptide(L)'
;MNASKIGSVVGLLSVFLLSESLAAEEISGLVQSTDGKLMTVSVDGDWLPVVGDPCEIFIELPGVGKARVGVAAVSQVNGDVIEAKIARSTATVVPGQLVTIRSSNPARRAEMKVPILIGRQAASAKKVIEDAGLIAKFEVGLSAPAGVKPLTVYAQEPDAGARLSKGDAVVVTFYGGSVLAPSRGTDAVGSQRSPPADYSASKPAMPAIDSRPLRVAAPSVASLPVLKSRPVETPHLKNPDSKSATIVRLVATMMERHHLSGRPIDDEISRRTFDNLIDSIDRQRMYFYQSDIDEFKRYRYELGTLIRRGDIGFCYEIFRKFLLRADERVQDLRNLLALEPDFSLDEEITTDFQSRRFADDLAEIRERWRKRVKYELLKDIAVGVSVDESRHKIFVRYASGFDRMKQNSDEDLLQLAINQFLHAFDPHSSYYSSESWQDLRIQNEQQMTGIGASLKIVDGDLQVQKIIYGSPSYHHGKLQQGDRIIAVGQGATGAFVDVRGMIMQDAVQLIRGKAGTVARLKVIPNGKFEARIYSITREKFDLQKAQSTVLTGDLLPNGRRAKVGFIYLSSFYRDWHRVGEKQELAFSVTKDVHEILRRFQSEQVDMIVLDLRTNTGGSLQECIDTASLFIGSGNILQVKGRDDNVQSYGGTQAAMLNGKPMVVLTSRLTSSGAEILAGALQDYRRALVIGDDRTHGSGLVANLRDLGKELFKNTNTDFGQLKLTIQRFYRPSGDSTQVQGVESDVVLPSLTGVADTREETLPYTLEFDRISPASFVAQDHGIDEKLKGRLQSLSDARRAGSTFFQDLNQRVDTYRQQIERKAVPLNQSAFVAYQAASVPVDDSFGSLPNIPDVRNDGYLTEVLHIALDYLARHRFSQAERALQSRQYSTAIAKYQAAVLTDPQLKMGHYKLAWALATGPIRDGNLALAHAQRAVELDDGTGWVYRLALAVAQAEKGDFVAAQKELDTALQLAQPSNRSSYEFLRQRFQNRQSYPR
;
A
#
# COMPACT_ATOMS: atom_id res chain seq x y z
N MET A 1 -67.66 2.14 -13.60
CA MET A 1 -68.55 1.71 -14.70
C MET A 1 -67.64 1.07 -15.74
N ASN A 2 -67.59 -0.26 -15.77
CA ASN A 2 -68.32 -1.15 -16.68
C ASN A 2 -67.95 -0.90 -18.16
N ALA A 3 -67.25 -1.77 -18.90
CA ALA A 3 -67.29 -3.25 -19.06
C ALA A 3 -68.26 -3.75 -20.15
N SER A 4 -67.68 -4.25 -21.24
CA SER A 4 -68.16 -5.32 -22.15
C SER A 4 -66.95 -5.70 -23.04
N LYS A 5 -66.63 -6.94 -23.45
CA LYS A 5 -67.26 -8.29 -23.38
C LYS A 5 -66.10 -9.30 -23.07
N ILE A 6 -66.18 -10.23 -22.11
CA ILE A 6 -66.76 -11.61 -22.20
C ILE A 6 -66.19 -12.45 -23.36
N GLY A 7 -65.59 -13.63 -23.11
CA GLY A 7 -65.21 -14.53 -24.24
C GLY A 7 -64.48 -15.88 -24.11
N SER A 8 -64.01 -16.36 -22.95
CA SER A 8 -63.76 -17.81 -22.65
C SER A 8 -62.66 -18.66 -23.37
N VAL A 9 -62.23 -19.73 -22.65
CA VAL A 9 -61.63 -21.04 -23.06
C VAL A 9 -60.09 -21.23 -23.17
N VAL A 10 -59.54 -21.85 -22.11
CA VAL A 10 -58.66 -23.07 -22.04
C VAL A 10 -57.75 -23.47 -23.22
N GLY A 11 -56.45 -23.73 -22.96
CA GLY A 11 -55.60 -24.53 -23.86
C GLY A 11 -54.13 -24.70 -23.46
N LEU A 12 -53.68 -25.96 -23.32
CA LEU A 12 -52.32 -26.43 -23.00
C LEU A 12 -51.19 -26.04 -24.00
N LEU A 13 -49.95 -26.14 -23.51
CA LEU A 13 -48.68 -26.49 -24.21
C LEU A 13 -48.46 -26.03 -25.67
N SER A 14 -47.33 -25.34 -25.92
CA SER A 14 -46.19 -25.87 -26.71
C SER A 14 -45.17 -24.79 -27.08
N VAL A 15 -43.89 -25.17 -26.99
CA VAL A 15 -42.69 -24.59 -27.61
C VAL A 15 -42.92 -23.43 -28.60
N PHE A 16 -42.51 -22.22 -28.19
CA PHE A 16 -42.01 -21.20 -29.13
C PHE A 16 -40.48 -21.15 -29.02
N LEU A 17 -39.81 -21.66 -30.04
CA LEU A 17 -38.38 -21.43 -30.26
C LEU A 17 -38.19 -19.94 -30.56
N LEU A 18 -37.50 -19.23 -29.66
CA LEU A 18 -36.94 -17.93 -29.97
C LEU A 18 -35.83 -18.15 -31.00
N SER A 19 -36.05 -17.70 -32.22
CA SER A 19 -35.02 -17.61 -33.24
C SER A 19 -34.07 -16.48 -32.87
N GLU A 20 -33.01 -16.79 -32.13
CA GLU A 20 -31.85 -15.91 -32.01
C GLU A 20 -31.23 -15.73 -33.40
N SER A 21 -31.38 -14.54 -33.98
CA SER A 21 -30.54 -14.13 -35.10
C SER A 21 -29.15 -13.83 -34.57
N LEU A 22 -28.31 -14.86 -34.47
CA LEU A 22 -26.88 -14.71 -34.18
C LEU A 22 -26.28 -13.71 -35.17
N ALA A 23 -25.67 -12.65 -34.64
CA ALA A 23 -24.87 -11.75 -35.45
C ALA A 23 -23.65 -12.53 -35.98
N ALA A 24 -23.23 -12.25 -37.22
CA ALA A 24 -22.07 -12.93 -37.80
C ALA A 24 -20.82 -12.65 -36.95
N GLU A 25 -20.16 -13.71 -36.51
CA GLU A 25 -19.03 -13.64 -35.60
C GLU A 25 -17.70 -13.71 -36.36
N GLU A 26 -16.75 -12.88 -35.95
CA GLU A 26 -15.46 -12.70 -36.64
C GLU A 26 -14.36 -13.50 -35.93
N ILE A 27 -14.07 -14.68 -36.46
CA ILE A 27 -13.06 -15.63 -35.95
C ILE A 27 -11.71 -15.28 -36.58
N SER A 28 -10.64 -15.25 -35.78
CA SER A 28 -9.28 -14.96 -36.25
C SER A 28 -8.39 -16.20 -36.17
N GLY A 29 -7.38 -16.26 -37.03
CA GLY A 29 -6.41 -17.35 -37.06
C GLY A 29 -5.16 -17.03 -37.86
N LEU A 30 -4.20 -17.95 -37.87
CA LEU A 30 -2.93 -17.84 -38.59
C LEU A 30 -2.75 -18.98 -39.60
N VAL A 31 -2.28 -18.66 -40.80
CA VAL A 31 -1.88 -19.67 -41.79
C VAL A 31 -0.74 -20.52 -41.23
N GLN A 32 -0.91 -21.85 -41.18
CA GLN A 32 0.15 -22.78 -40.77
C GLN A 32 0.91 -23.35 -41.98
N SER A 33 0.20 -23.75 -43.04
CA SER A 33 0.79 -24.25 -44.28
C SER A 33 -0.09 -23.92 -45.48
N THR A 34 0.47 -23.91 -46.69
CA THR A 34 -0.29 -23.77 -47.95
C THR A 34 0.47 -24.39 -49.12
N ASP A 35 -0.26 -24.90 -50.12
CA ASP A 35 0.25 -25.36 -51.41
C ASP A 35 -0.04 -24.36 -52.56
N GLY A 36 -0.60 -23.19 -52.23
CA GLY A 36 -1.05 -22.16 -53.17
C GLY A 36 -2.50 -22.32 -53.68
N LYS A 37 -3.21 -23.40 -53.32
CA LYS A 37 -4.64 -23.60 -53.61
C LYS A 37 -5.46 -23.90 -52.36
N LEU A 38 -4.88 -24.61 -51.40
CA LEU A 38 -5.38 -24.86 -50.06
C LEU A 38 -4.44 -24.22 -49.05
N MET A 39 -4.98 -23.80 -47.91
CA MET A 39 -4.21 -23.41 -46.74
C MET A 39 -4.79 -24.05 -45.49
N THR A 40 -3.94 -24.42 -44.55
CA THR A 40 -4.34 -24.74 -43.17
C THR A 40 -4.27 -23.47 -42.33
N VAL A 41 -5.28 -23.25 -41.49
CA VAL A 41 -5.36 -22.11 -40.58
C VAL A 41 -5.64 -22.64 -39.18
N SER A 42 -4.84 -22.22 -38.20
CA SER A 42 -5.18 -22.47 -36.79
C SER A 42 -6.00 -21.30 -36.27
N VAL A 43 -7.14 -21.59 -35.63
CA VAL A 43 -8.13 -20.60 -35.21
C VAL A 43 -8.10 -20.37 -33.70
N ASP A 44 -8.11 -19.10 -33.29
CA ASP A 44 -8.10 -18.66 -31.90
C ASP A 44 -9.52 -18.40 -31.39
N GLY A 45 -9.78 -18.74 -30.12
CA GLY A 45 -11.05 -18.45 -29.41
C GLY A 45 -12.08 -19.59 -29.38
N ASP A 46 -13.19 -19.36 -28.68
CA ASP A 46 -14.18 -20.38 -28.27
C ASP A 46 -15.06 -20.93 -29.42
N TRP A 47 -14.98 -20.31 -30.59
CA TRP A 47 -15.83 -20.56 -31.75
C TRP A 47 -15.04 -21.13 -32.92
N LEU A 48 -15.64 -22.09 -33.62
CA LEU A 48 -15.14 -22.64 -34.86
C LEU A 48 -16.04 -22.16 -36.02
N PRO A 49 -15.46 -21.84 -37.18
CA PRO A 49 -16.25 -21.53 -38.37
C PRO A 49 -16.92 -22.81 -38.89
N VAL A 50 -17.83 -22.67 -39.85
CA VAL A 50 -18.45 -23.77 -40.58
C VAL A 50 -17.93 -23.85 -42.02
N VAL A 51 -18.06 -25.03 -42.63
CA VAL A 51 -17.65 -25.24 -44.03
C VAL A 51 -18.48 -24.34 -44.94
N GLY A 52 -17.79 -23.55 -45.77
CA GLY A 52 -18.37 -22.51 -46.63
C GLY A 52 -18.10 -21.08 -46.15
N ASP A 53 -17.66 -20.86 -44.91
CA ASP A 53 -17.46 -19.50 -44.39
C ASP A 53 -16.35 -18.73 -45.16
N PRO A 54 -16.56 -17.44 -45.48
CA PRO A 54 -15.57 -16.62 -46.16
C PRO A 54 -14.40 -16.26 -45.23
N CYS A 55 -13.19 -16.43 -45.77
CA CYS A 55 -11.92 -16.08 -45.13
C CYS A 55 -11.25 -14.92 -45.89
N GLU A 56 -10.74 -13.93 -45.18
CA GLU A 56 -9.88 -12.87 -45.70
C GLU A 56 -8.46 -13.03 -45.16
N ILE A 57 -7.45 -12.96 -46.03
CA ILE A 57 -6.04 -13.14 -45.69
C ILE A 57 -5.35 -11.77 -45.71
N PHE A 58 -4.57 -11.47 -44.67
CA PHE A 58 -3.90 -10.18 -44.49
C PHE A 58 -2.38 -10.32 -44.34
N ILE A 59 -1.67 -9.31 -44.86
CA ILE A 59 -0.28 -9.01 -44.51
C ILE A 59 -0.25 -7.75 -43.64
N GLU A 60 0.66 -7.69 -42.67
CA GLU A 60 0.89 -6.50 -41.86
C GLU A 60 2.05 -5.70 -42.44
N LEU A 61 1.81 -4.43 -42.78
CA LEU A 61 2.77 -3.53 -43.39
C LEU A 61 3.29 -2.53 -42.33
N PRO A 62 4.62 -2.43 -42.11
CA PRO A 62 5.20 -1.51 -41.13
C PRO A 62 4.75 -0.07 -41.35
N GLY A 63 4.16 0.55 -40.31
CA GLY A 63 3.66 1.92 -40.35
C GLY A 63 2.36 2.15 -41.13
N VAL A 64 1.77 1.12 -41.76
CA VAL A 64 0.56 1.22 -42.58
C VAL A 64 -0.60 0.36 -42.06
N GLY A 65 -0.30 -0.77 -41.39
CA GLY A 65 -1.29 -1.68 -40.82
C GLY A 65 -1.63 -2.87 -41.71
N LYS A 66 -2.82 -3.45 -41.54
CA LYS A 66 -3.24 -4.68 -42.24
C LYS A 66 -3.72 -4.39 -43.67
N ALA A 67 -3.12 -5.04 -44.65
CA ALA A 67 -3.55 -5.01 -46.05
C ALA A 67 -4.07 -6.40 -46.48
N ARG A 68 -5.26 -6.46 -47.09
CA ARG A 68 -5.86 -7.73 -47.55
C ARG A 68 -5.15 -8.23 -48.82
N VAL A 69 -4.55 -9.42 -48.74
CA VAL A 69 -3.76 -10.07 -49.81
C VAL A 69 -4.45 -11.25 -50.47
N GLY A 70 -5.56 -11.74 -49.92
CA GLY A 70 -6.35 -12.78 -50.55
C GLY A 70 -7.69 -13.04 -49.88
N VAL A 71 -8.49 -13.87 -50.54
CA VAL A 71 -9.75 -14.42 -50.05
C VAL A 71 -9.81 -15.92 -50.30
N ALA A 72 -10.37 -16.64 -49.34
CA ALA A 72 -10.55 -18.08 -49.34
C ALA A 72 -11.93 -18.44 -48.77
N ALA A 73 -12.31 -19.71 -48.79
CA ALA A 73 -13.49 -20.21 -48.09
C ALA A 73 -13.14 -21.49 -47.32
N VAL A 74 -13.68 -21.66 -46.11
CA VAL A 74 -13.44 -22.85 -45.28
C VAL A 74 -13.94 -24.10 -46.02
N SER A 75 -13.04 -25.05 -46.27
CA SER A 75 -13.34 -26.32 -46.94
C SER A 75 -13.50 -27.49 -45.95
N GLN A 76 -12.82 -27.45 -44.81
CA GLN A 76 -12.95 -28.47 -43.75
C GLN A 76 -12.60 -27.88 -42.38
N VAL A 77 -13.21 -28.39 -41.32
CA VAL A 77 -12.99 -27.94 -39.93
C VAL A 77 -12.60 -29.16 -39.09
N ASN A 78 -11.33 -29.21 -38.65
CA ASN A 78 -10.74 -30.35 -37.94
C ASN A 78 -10.32 -29.93 -36.52
N GLY A 79 -11.29 -29.49 -35.72
CA GLY A 79 -11.04 -28.88 -34.41
C GLY A 79 -10.51 -27.46 -34.57
N ASP A 80 -9.41 -27.16 -33.87
CA ASP A 80 -8.70 -25.88 -33.84
C ASP A 80 -7.79 -25.63 -35.06
N VAL A 81 -7.71 -26.58 -36.00
CA VAL A 81 -7.15 -26.38 -37.35
C VAL A 81 -8.24 -26.58 -38.39
N ILE A 82 -8.35 -25.63 -39.30
CA ILE A 82 -9.26 -25.68 -40.45
C ILE A 82 -8.46 -25.72 -41.75
N GLU A 83 -9.06 -26.27 -42.80
CA GLU A 83 -8.60 -26.08 -44.17
C GLU A 83 -9.48 -25.06 -44.87
N ALA A 84 -8.87 -24.17 -45.64
CA ALA A 84 -9.55 -23.20 -46.47
C ALA A 84 -8.99 -23.20 -47.90
N LYS A 85 -9.89 -23.16 -48.88
CA LYS A 85 -9.54 -23.13 -50.30
C LYS A 85 -9.40 -21.69 -50.76
N ILE A 86 -8.20 -21.32 -51.23
CA ILE A 86 -7.88 -19.98 -51.72
C ILE A 86 -8.61 -19.75 -53.03
N ALA A 87 -9.50 -18.75 -53.05
CA ALA A 87 -10.30 -18.41 -54.22
C ALA A 87 -9.59 -17.37 -55.10
N ARG A 88 -8.92 -16.38 -54.49
CA ARG A 88 -8.11 -15.38 -55.19
C ARG A 88 -7.11 -14.75 -54.23
N SER A 89 -5.85 -14.62 -54.64
CA SER A 89 -4.86 -13.80 -53.95
C SER A 89 -4.23 -12.76 -54.89
N THR A 90 -3.77 -11.66 -54.32
CA THR A 90 -3.00 -10.59 -54.99
C THR A 90 -1.51 -10.63 -54.61
N ALA A 91 -1.15 -11.44 -53.62
CA ALA A 91 0.22 -11.77 -53.25
C ALA A 91 0.34 -13.27 -52.87
N THR A 92 1.57 -13.73 -52.64
CA THR A 92 1.84 -15.09 -52.17
C THR A 92 1.29 -15.29 -50.75
N VAL A 93 0.51 -16.36 -50.56
CA VAL A 93 0.08 -16.78 -49.22
C VAL A 93 1.23 -17.56 -48.58
N VAL A 94 1.57 -17.23 -47.33
CA VAL A 94 2.68 -17.86 -46.59
C VAL A 94 2.31 -18.09 -45.12
N PRO A 95 2.94 -19.06 -44.42
CA PRO A 95 2.74 -19.27 -42.99
C PRO A 95 2.95 -18.00 -42.16
N GLY A 96 2.14 -17.84 -41.10
CA GLY A 96 2.16 -16.68 -40.20
C GLY A 96 1.34 -15.47 -40.68
N GLN A 97 0.74 -15.50 -41.87
CA GLN A 97 -0.24 -14.48 -42.27
C GLN A 97 -1.53 -14.60 -41.47
N LEU A 98 -2.14 -13.46 -41.15
CA LEU A 98 -3.41 -13.40 -40.42
C LEU A 98 -4.56 -13.74 -41.36
N VAL A 99 -5.47 -14.57 -40.88
CA VAL A 99 -6.75 -14.89 -41.53
C VAL A 99 -7.89 -14.46 -40.62
N THR A 100 -8.87 -13.77 -41.21
CA THR A 100 -10.13 -13.40 -40.56
C THR A 100 -11.26 -14.14 -41.25
N ILE A 101 -12.15 -14.75 -40.49
CA ILE A 101 -13.21 -15.63 -40.98
C ILE A 101 -14.53 -15.11 -40.42
N ARG A 102 -15.53 -14.90 -41.28
CA ARG A 102 -16.85 -14.43 -40.83
C ARG A 102 -17.86 -15.56 -40.88
N SER A 103 -18.23 -16.08 -39.72
CA SER A 103 -19.21 -17.16 -39.60
C SER A 103 -20.59 -16.61 -39.30
N SER A 104 -21.59 -17.00 -40.09
CA SER A 104 -23.00 -16.67 -39.82
C SER A 104 -23.67 -17.66 -38.86
N ASN A 105 -23.02 -18.77 -38.53
CA ASN A 105 -23.50 -19.78 -37.60
C ASN A 105 -22.33 -20.56 -36.97
N PRO A 106 -21.49 -19.91 -36.15
CA PRO A 106 -20.28 -20.51 -35.59
C PRO A 106 -20.60 -21.69 -34.67
N ALA A 107 -19.81 -22.76 -34.77
CA ALA A 107 -19.91 -23.91 -33.89
C ALA A 107 -19.07 -23.69 -32.62
N ARG A 108 -19.70 -23.68 -31.43
CA ARG A 108 -18.97 -23.58 -30.16
C ARG A 108 -18.13 -24.84 -29.91
N ARG A 109 -16.90 -24.68 -29.41
CA ARG A 109 -16.04 -25.82 -29.03
C ARG A 109 -16.73 -26.73 -28.00
N ALA A 110 -16.48 -28.03 -28.10
CA ALA A 110 -17.04 -29.03 -27.18
C ALA A 110 -16.32 -28.97 -25.82
N GLU A 111 -17.00 -28.43 -24.81
CA GLU A 111 -16.49 -28.25 -23.45
C GLU A 111 -16.56 -29.54 -22.62
N MET A 112 -15.43 -29.92 -22.01
CA MET A 112 -15.31 -31.05 -21.09
C MET A 112 -15.06 -30.52 -19.68
N LYS A 113 -15.69 -31.13 -18.67
CA LYS A 113 -15.53 -30.69 -17.27
C LYS A 113 -14.32 -31.36 -16.64
N VAL A 114 -13.46 -30.56 -16.00
CA VAL A 114 -12.35 -31.07 -15.20
C VAL A 114 -12.91 -31.95 -14.07
N PRO A 115 -12.50 -33.23 -13.96
CA PRO A 115 -13.01 -34.13 -12.94
C PRO A 115 -12.49 -33.78 -11.53
N ILE A 116 -13.13 -34.33 -10.49
CA ILE A 116 -12.66 -34.24 -9.11
C ILE A 116 -11.54 -35.28 -8.90
N LEU A 117 -10.32 -34.79 -8.66
CA LEU A 117 -9.09 -35.58 -8.54
C LEU A 117 -8.49 -35.57 -7.14
N ILE A 118 -8.80 -34.55 -6.33
CA ILE A 118 -8.35 -34.45 -4.93
C ILE A 118 -8.69 -35.72 -4.15
N GLY A 119 -7.70 -36.26 -3.42
CA GLY A 119 -7.83 -37.50 -2.65
C GLY A 119 -7.65 -38.80 -3.45
N ARG A 120 -7.54 -38.75 -4.79
CA ARG A 120 -7.23 -39.93 -5.61
C ARG A 120 -5.74 -40.24 -5.58
N GLN A 121 -5.40 -41.50 -5.85
CA GLN A 121 -4.02 -41.90 -6.18
C GLN A 121 -3.63 -41.37 -7.57
N ALA A 122 -2.38 -40.93 -7.77
CA ALA A 122 -1.91 -40.28 -8.98
C ALA A 122 -2.18 -41.10 -10.26
N ALA A 123 -2.00 -42.42 -10.21
CA ALA A 123 -2.33 -43.32 -11.31
C ALA A 123 -3.84 -43.38 -11.63
N SER A 124 -4.71 -43.29 -10.61
CA SER A 124 -6.16 -43.19 -10.81
C SER A 124 -6.56 -41.81 -11.34
N ALA A 125 -5.91 -40.74 -10.87
CA ALA A 125 -6.14 -39.40 -11.37
C ALA A 125 -5.75 -39.28 -12.85
N LYS A 126 -4.59 -39.85 -13.26
CA LYS A 126 -4.15 -39.94 -14.66
C LYS A 126 -5.27 -40.50 -15.55
N LYS A 127 -5.74 -41.71 -15.21
CA LYS A 127 -6.76 -42.39 -15.99
C LYS A 127 -8.07 -41.58 -16.06
N VAL A 128 -8.50 -40.97 -14.96
CA VAL A 128 -9.73 -40.15 -14.93
C VAL A 128 -9.62 -38.88 -15.79
N ILE A 129 -8.42 -38.31 -15.96
CA ILE A 129 -8.17 -37.18 -16.87
C ILE A 129 -8.16 -37.66 -18.34
N GLU A 130 -7.48 -38.77 -18.63
CA GLU A 130 -7.37 -39.33 -19.98
C GLU A 130 -8.71 -39.88 -20.50
N ASP A 131 -9.48 -40.59 -19.65
CA ASP A 131 -10.85 -41.04 -19.93
C ASP A 131 -11.80 -39.85 -20.16
N ALA A 132 -11.50 -38.67 -19.59
CA ALA A 132 -12.21 -37.42 -19.82
C ALA A 132 -11.69 -36.63 -21.04
N GLY A 133 -10.76 -37.18 -21.83
CA GLY A 133 -10.23 -36.57 -23.06
C GLY A 133 -9.18 -35.46 -22.86
N LEU A 134 -8.69 -35.28 -21.63
CA LEU A 134 -7.74 -34.24 -21.23
C LEU A 134 -6.32 -34.81 -21.10
N ILE A 135 -5.30 -33.94 -21.05
CA ILE A 135 -3.89 -34.34 -20.86
C ILE A 135 -3.50 -34.23 -19.38
N ALA A 136 -3.05 -35.33 -18.77
CA ALA A 136 -2.57 -35.32 -17.39
C ALA A 136 -1.11 -34.84 -17.31
N LYS A 137 -0.86 -33.74 -16.58
CA LYS A 137 0.48 -33.31 -16.14
C LYS A 137 0.66 -33.57 -14.65
N PHE A 138 1.88 -33.89 -14.24
CA PHE A 138 2.18 -34.38 -12.89
C PHE A 138 3.28 -33.59 -12.22
N GLU A 139 3.02 -33.13 -11.00
CA GLU A 139 3.98 -32.41 -10.18
C GLU A 139 4.09 -33.03 -8.78
N VAL A 140 5.30 -32.99 -8.21
CA VAL A 140 5.58 -33.54 -6.88
C VAL A 140 5.65 -32.40 -5.86
N GLY A 141 4.76 -32.47 -4.86
CA GLY A 141 4.74 -31.53 -3.75
C GLY A 141 5.97 -31.60 -2.87
N LEU A 142 6.55 -30.44 -2.54
CA LEU A 142 7.71 -30.32 -1.62
C LEU A 142 7.40 -30.81 -0.19
N SER A 143 6.13 -30.78 0.23
CA SER A 143 5.66 -31.31 1.52
C SER A 143 4.19 -31.70 1.44
N ALA A 144 3.79 -32.74 2.18
CA ALA A 144 2.39 -33.17 2.26
C ALA A 144 1.60 -32.31 3.26
N PRO A 145 0.35 -31.91 2.95
CA PRO A 145 -0.61 -31.52 3.97
C PRO A 145 -0.84 -32.66 4.97
N ALA A 146 -1.13 -32.32 6.23
CA ALA A 146 -1.31 -33.30 7.29
C ALA A 146 -2.40 -34.33 6.95
N GLY A 147 -2.06 -35.63 7.01
CA GLY A 147 -2.97 -36.74 6.71
C GLY A 147 -2.97 -37.24 5.25
N VAL A 148 -2.26 -36.58 4.32
CA VAL A 148 -2.17 -37.02 2.91
C VAL A 148 -1.18 -38.19 2.76
N LYS A 149 -1.63 -39.32 2.21
CA LYS A 149 -0.78 -40.50 1.94
C LYS A 149 0.12 -40.28 0.71
N PRO A 150 1.28 -40.97 0.60
CA PRO A 150 2.09 -40.96 -0.62
C PRO A 150 1.28 -41.28 -1.89
N LEU A 151 1.72 -40.68 -3.00
CA LEU A 151 1.09 -40.72 -4.33
C LEU A 151 -0.38 -40.28 -4.36
N THR A 152 -0.88 -39.61 -3.31
CA THR A 152 -2.23 -39.04 -3.28
C THR A 152 -2.20 -37.60 -3.78
N VAL A 153 -3.12 -37.30 -4.68
CA VAL A 153 -3.39 -35.96 -5.21
C VAL A 153 -3.96 -35.09 -4.10
N TYR A 154 -3.35 -33.95 -3.85
CA TYR A 154 -3.83 -32.97 -2.86
C TYR A 154 -4.07 -31.58 -3.44
N ALA A 155 -3.63 -31.32 -4.68
CA ALA A 155 -4.02 -30.16 -5.48
C ALA A 155 -4.20 -30.57 -6.95
N GLN A 156 -5.06 -29.85 -7.67
CA GLN A 156 -5.25 -29.97 -9.11
C GLN A 156 -5.42 -28.55 -9.69
N GLU A 157 -4.99 -28.34 -10.94
CA GLU A 157 -5.22 -27.11 -11.66
C GLU A 157 -5.54 -27.43 -13.13
N PRO A 158 -6.66 -26.95 -13.71
CA PRO A 158 -7.71 -26.14 -13.06
C PRO A 158 -8.53 -26.89 -11.99
N ASP A 159 -9.33 -26.14 -11.24
CA ASP A 159 -10.26 -26.67 -10.25
C ASP A 159 -11.31 -27.61 -10.87
N ALA A 160 -11.81 -28.54 -10.05
CA ALA A 160 -12.83 -29.48 -10.49
C ALA A 160 -14.13 -28.78 -10.87
N GLY A 161 -14.67 -29.12 -12.05
CA GLY A 161 -15.84 -28.47 -12.64
C GLY A 161 -15.52 -27.31 -13.57
N ALA A 162 -14.26 -26.84 -13.65
CA ALA A 162 -13.80 -25.96 -14.72
C ALA A 162 -14.04 -26.61 -16.10
N ARG A 163 -14.17 -25.78 -17.15
CA ARG A 163 -14.46 -26.26 -18.51
C ARG A 163 -13.22 -26.11 -19.38
N LEU A 164 -12.85 -27.17 -20.08
CA LEU A 164 -11.66 -27.28 -20.92
C LEU A 164 -12.01 -27.89 -22.29
N SER A 165 -11.18 -27.63 -23.29
CA SER A 165 -11.24 -28.26 -24.61
C SER A 165 -10.57 -29.64 -24.60
N LYS A 166 -10.88 -30.46 -25.61
CA LYS A 166 -10.22 -31.76 -25.81
C LYS A 166 -8.73 -31.57 -26.08
N GLY A 167 -7.89 -32.22 -25.28
CA GLY A 167 -6.43 -32.06 -25.33
C GLY A 167 -5.84 -31.02 -24.37
N ASP A 168 -6.65 -30.24 -23.65
CA ASP A 168 -6.13 -29.32 -22.64
C ASP A 168 -5.52 -30.06 -21.44
N ALA A 169 -4.55 -29.43 -20.79
CA ALA A 169 -3.82 -30.02 -19.69
C ALA A 169 -4.47 -29.77 -18.32
N VAL A 170 -4.55 -30.82 -17.49
CA VAL A 170 -4.81 -30.73 -16.06
C VAL A 170 -3.52 -31.08 -15.32
N VAL A 171 -2.99 -30.14 -14.55
CA VAL A 171 -1.84 -30.34 -13.66
C VAL A 171 -2.34 -30.95 -12.36
N VAL A 172 -1.64 -31.98 -11.89
CA VAL A 172 -2.01 -32.76 -10.71
C VAL A 172 -0.84 -32.84 -9.76
N THR A 173 -0.96 -32.23 -8.59
CA THR A 173 0.08 -32.23 -7.57
C THR A 173 -0.16 -33.34 -6.54
N PHE A 174 0.81 -34.21 -6.36
CA PHE A 174 0.76 -35.30 -5.38
C PHE A 174 2.01 -35.31 -4.49
N TYR A 175 1.89 -35.94 -3.32
CA TYR A 175 3.03 -36.11 -2.42
C TYR A 175 3.86 -37.35 -2.76
N GLY A 176 5.16 -37.20 -3.01
CA GLY A 176 6.02 -38.31 -3.44
C GLY A 176 6.32 -39.38 -2.38
N GLY A 177 6.29 -39.01 -1.08
CA GLY A 177 6.69 -39.89 0.02
C GLY A 177 8.17 -40.33 -0.04
N SER A 178 8.53 -41.34 0.75
CA SER A 178 9.89 -41.90 0.80
C SER A 178 10.30 -42.73 -0.43
N VAL A 179 9.41 -42.90 -1.41
CA VAL A 179 9.63 -43.70 -2.63
C VAL A 179 10.67 -43.07 -3.58
N LEU A 180 11.03 -41.80 -3.37
CA LEU A 180 12.00 -41.04 -4.17
C LEU A 180 13.29 -40.69 -3.41
N ALA A 181 13.54 -41.29 -2.24
CA ALA A 181 14.79 -41.09 -1.50
C ALA A 181 15.89 -42.04 -2.03
N PRO A 182 17.10 -41.55 -2.39
CA PRO A 182 18.18 -42.42 -2.83
C PRO A 182 18.69 -43.29 -1.68
N SER A 183 18.96 -44.56 -1.98
CA SER A 183 19.45 -45.55 -1.01
C SER A 183 20.86 -45.21 -0.51
N ARG A 184 21.03 -45.12 0.82
CA ARG A 184 22.36 -45.23 1.44
C ARG A 184 22.64 -46.69 1.74
N GLY A 185 23.60 -47.25 1.03
CA GLY A 185 24.16 -48.56 1.36
C GLY A 185 24.85 -48.53 2.71
N THR A 186 24.61 -49.55 3.52
CA THR A 186 25.34 -49.85 4.75
C THR A 186 26.56 -50.69 4.41
N ASP A 187 27.73 -50.32 4.93
CA ASP A 187 28.79 -51.26 5.27
C ASP A 187 29.34 -50.90 6.64
N ALA A 188 29.78 -51.93 7.38
CA ALA A 188 30.01 -51.88 8.82
C ALA A 188 31.48 -52.13 9.20
N VAL A 189 31.74 -52.15 10.52
CA VAL A 189 33.02 -52.47 11.20
C VAL A 189 34.05 -51.31 11.19
N GLY A 190 34.65 -50.91 12.32
CA GLY A 190 34.39 -51.33 13.70
C GLY A 190 35.34 -50.73 14.76
N SER A 191 34.95 -50.92 16.02
CA SER A 191 35.76 -50.96 17.26
C SER A 191 36.54 -49.74 17.78
N GLN A 192 36.16 -49.35 19.01
CA GLN A 192 36.99 -49.04 20.19
C GLN A 192 38.09 -47.94 20.10
N ARG A 193 37.95 -46.87 20.91
CA ARG A 193 38.41 -46.79 22.32
C ARG A 193 38.00 -45.44 22.96
N SER A 194 37.94 -45.43 24.28
CA SER A 194 37.82 -44.23 25.12
C SER A 194 39.11 -44.05 25.95
N PRO A 195 39.17 -43.10 26.91
CA PRO A 195 39.72 -41.74 26.87
C PRO A 195 41.11 -41.72 27.59
N PRO A 196 41.60 -40.71 28.37
CA PRO A 196 41.27 -39.27 28.53
C PRO A 196 42.54 -38.34 28.51
N ALA A 197 42.40 -37.10 29.05
CA ALA A 197 43.41 -36.27 29.77
C ALA A 197 43.81 -34.89 29.19
N ASP A 198 43.19 -33.84 29.73
CA ASP A 198 43.77 -32.76 30.57
C ASP A 198 44.95 -31.80 30.18
N TYR A 199 44.75 -30.55 30.62
CA TYR A 199 45.67 -29.44 30.99
C TYR A 199 46.53 -28.59 30.00
N SER A 200 46.35 -27.27 30.17
CA SER A 200 47.38 -26.20 30.35
C SER A 200 47.78 -25.25 29.20
N ALA A 201 47.25 -24.02 29.31
CA ALA A 201 47.89 -22.70 29.22
C ALA A 201 49.18 -22.42 28.40
N SER A 202 49.15 -21.32 27.63
CA SER A 202 50.20 -20.27 27.67
C SER A 202 49.75 -18.94 27.04
N LYS A 203 50.21 -17.81 27.61
CA LYS A 203 50.22 -16.47 26.98
C LYS A 203 51.53 -16.28 26.20
N PRO A 204 51.56 -15.40 25.19
CA PRO A 204 52.75 -14.62 24.85
C PRO A 204 52.64 -13.17 25.38
N ALA A 205 53.78 -12.54 25.65
CA ALA A 205 53.90 -11.19 26.18
C ALA A 205 54.37 -10.16 25.12
N MET A 206 54.31 -8.87 25.47
CA MET A 206 54.76 -7.75 24.63
C MET A 206 56.29 -7.72 24.41
N PRO A 207 56.76 -7.17 23.27
CA PRO A 207 58.08 -6.54 23.18
C PRO A 207 58.05 -5.07 23.64
N ALA A 208 59.22 -4.53 24.01
CA ALA A 208 59.35 -3.32 24.81
C ALA A 208 59.36 -1.98 24.03
N ILE A 209 59.14 -0.90 24.78
CA ILE A 209 59.27 0.50 24.36
C ILE A 209 60.77 0.88 24.31
N ASP A 210 61.29 1.35 23.17
CA ASP A 210 62.53 2.15 23.12
C ASP A 210 62.18 3.63 23.30
N SER A 211 63.02 4.36 24.03
CA SER A 211 62.76 5.74 24.45
C SER A 211 63.89 6.66 23.97
N ARG A 212 63.65 7.35 22.85
CA ARG A 212 64.53 8.40 22.33
C ARG A 212 63.69 9.60 21.83
N PRO A 213 64.04 10.84 22.19
CA PRO A 213 63.30 12.01 21.73
C PRO A 213 63.70 12.35 20.29
N LEU A 214 62.91 11.91 19.31
CA LEU A 214 63.02 12.37 17.93
C LEU A 214 62.28 13.70 17.77
N ARG A 215 63.03 14.73 17.37
CA ARG A 215 62.54 16.11 17.19
C ARG A 215 61.33 16.16 16.26
N VAL A 216 60.37 17.01 16.63
CA VAL A 216 59.31 17.47 15.73
C VAL A 216 59.95 18.15 14.51
N ALA A 217 59.80 17.52 13.35
CA ALA A 217 59.91 18.18 12.06
C ALA A 217 58.50 18.28 11.49
N ALA A 218 58.01 19.50 11.29
CA ALA A 218 56.75 19.69 10.57
C ALA A 218 56.92 19.13 9.15
N PRO A 219 56.05 18.22 8.68
CA PRO A 219 56.10 17.79 7.29
C PRO A 219 55.75 18.99 6.42
N SER A 220 56.75 19.48 5.68
CA SER A 220 56.59 20.48 4.64
C SER A 220 55.39 20.12 3.77
N VAL A 221 54.50 21.09 3.52
CA VAL A 221 53.39 20.93 2.59
C VAL A 221 53.98 20.65 1.20
N ALA A 222 54.06 19.37 0.84
CA ALA A 222 54.40 18.95 -0.51
C ALA A 222 53.22 19.37 -1.40
N SER A 223 53.39 20.49 -2.10
CA SER A 223 52.42 21.00 -3.05
C SER A 223 52.22 19.98 -4.16
N LEU A 224 51.18 19.14 -4.03
CA LEU A 224 50.71 18.25 -5.08
C LEU A 224 50.44 19.07 -6.35
N PRO A 225 50.74 18.53 -7.54
CA PRO A 225 50.52 19.26 -8.78
C PRO A 225 49.02 19.51 -8.96
N VAL A 226 48.63 20.79 -8.94
CA VAL A 226 47.27 21.21 -9.28
C VAL A 226 47.00 20.76 -10.72
N LEU A 227 46.14 19.75 -10.88
CA LEU A 227 45.58 19.40 -12.18
C LEU A 227 44.88 20.64 -12.72
N LYS A 228 45.37 21.16 -13.86
CA LYS A 228 44.84 22.38 -14.46
C LYS A 228 43.33 22.26 -14.62
N SER A 229 42.59 23.18 -13.99
CA SER A 229 41.15 23.32 -14.15
C SER A 229 40.79 23.45 -15.63
N ARG A 230 39.80 22.68 -16.08
CA ARG A 230 39.21 22.91 -17.41
C ARG A 230 38.48 24.27 -17.35
N PRO A 231 38.50 25.10 -18.42
CA PRO A 231 37.60 26.25 -18.46
C PRO A 231 36.17 25.79 -18.16
N VAL A 232 35.49 26.52 -17.27
CA VAL A 232 34.11 26.21 -16.89
C VAL A 232 33.22 26.44 -18.11
N GLU A 233 32.52 25.41 -18.55
CA GLU A 233 31.58 25.48 -19.66
C GLU A 233 30.20 25.85 -19.12
N THR A 234 29.76 27.09 -19.36
CA THR A 234 28.37 27.50 -19.11
C THR A 234 27.45 26.79 -20.10
N PRO A 235 26.45 25.99 -19.66
CA PRO A 235 25.53 25.31 -20.57
C PRO A 235 24.68 26.32 -21.36
N HIS A 236 24.44 26.02 -22.63
CA HIS A 236 23.61 26.85 -23.53
C HIS A 236 22.11 26.65 -23.25
N LEU A 237 21.64 27.14 -22.10
CA LEU A 237 20.22 27.33 -21.83
C LEU A 237 19.70 28.47 -22.72
N LYS A 238 18.57 28.25 -23.41
CA LYS A 238 17.91 29.31 -24.18
C LYS A 238 17.24 30.26 -23.20
N ASN A 239 16.94 31.47 -23.66
CA ASN A 239 16.09 32.37 -22.88
C ASN A 239 14.62 31.97 -23.07
N PRO A 240 13.73 32.25 -22.09
CA PRO A 240 12.33 31.86 -22.15
C PRO A 240 11.65 32.42 -23.40
N ASP A 241 10.80 31.61 -24.02
CA ASP A 241 10.14 31.93 -25.28
C ASP A 241 8.74 32.55 -25.08
N SER A 242 8.07 32.88 -26.19
CA SER A 242 6.73 33.48 -26.16
C SER A 242 5.64 32.51 -25.65
N LYS A 243 5.83 31.19 -25.81
CA LYS A 243 4.98 30.14 -25.20
C LYS A 243 5.09 30.23 -23.68
N SER A 244 6.31 30.16 -23.15
CA SER A 244 6.64 30.23 -21.72
C SER A 244 6.03 31.49 -21.09
N ALA A 245 6.25 32.66 -21.69
CA ALA A 245 5.71 33.91 -21.17
C ALA A 245 4.17 33.95 -21.15
N THR A 246 3.51 33.23 -22.07
CA THR A 246 2.04 33.13 -22.12
C THR A 246 1.50 32.20 -21.04
N ILE A 247 2.17 31.06 -20.82
CA ILE A 247 1.85 30.12 -19.73
C ILE A 247 1.95 30.82 -18.37
N VAL A 248 3.06 31.53 -18.11
CA VAL A 248 3.30 32.23 -16.83
C VAL A 248 2.23 33.30 -16.56
N ARG A 249 1.87 34.12 -17.56
CA ARG A 249 0.77 35.11 -17.43
C ARG A 249 -0.57 34.45 -17.12
N LEU A 250 -0.87 33.32 -17.76
CA LEU A 250 -2.11 32.59 -17.50
C LEU A 250 -2.12 32.02 -16.08
N VAL A 251 -1.05 31.40 -15.63
CA VAL A 251 -0.94 30.88 -14.25
C VAL A 251 -1.09 32.00 -13.23
N ALA A 252 -0.41 33.14 -13.42
CA ALA A 252 -0.59 34.32 -12.57
C ALA A 252 -2.07 34.78 -12.49
N THR A 253 -2.73 34.86 -13.65
CA THR A 253 -4.15 35.21 -13.75
C THR A 253 -5.06 34.19 -13.06
N MET A 254 -4.75 32.90 -13.15
CA MET A 254 -5.49 31.82 -12.50
C MET A 254 -5.35 31.88 -10.98
N MET A 255 -4.14 32.17 -10.46
CA MET A 255 -3.91 32.33 -9.03
C MET A 255 -4.74 33.49 -8.45
N GLU A 256 -4.64 34.69 -9.03
CA GLU A 256 -5.35 35.88 -8.51
C GLU A 256 -6.88 35.70 -8.53
N ARG A 257 -7.42 35.00 -9.54
CA ARG A 257 -8.88 34.85 -9.73
C ARG A 257 -9.49 33.64 -9.04
N HIS A 258 -8.78 32.52 -8.99
CA HIS A 258 -9.38 31.22 -8.66
C HIS A 258 -8.71 30.48 -7.50
N HIS A 259 -7.54 30.91 -7.03
CA HIS A 259 -6.91 30.28 -5.87
C HIS A 259 -7.72 30.52 -4.59
N LEU A 260 -7.86 29.48 -3.76
CA LEU A 260 -8.67 29.50 -2.54
C LEU A 260 -8.27 30.60 -1.54
N SER A 261 -6.96 30.86 -1.38
CA SER A 261 -6.48 31.83 -0.37
C SER A 261 -6.85 33.28 -0.68
N GLY A 262 -7.28 33.57 -1.92
CA GLY A 262 -7.69 34.90 -2.36
C GLY A 262 -6.61 36.00 -2.35
N ARG A 263 -5.36 35.65 -2.03
CA ARG A 263 -4.23 36.57 -1.92
C ARG A 263 -3.86 37.23 -3.27
N PRO A 264 -3.49 38.51 -3.31
CA PRO A 264 -2.96 39.15 -4.51
C PRO A 264 -1.51 38.74 -4.78
N ILE A 265 -1.00 38.98 -5.99
CA ILE A 265 0.44 38.84 -6.30
C ILE A 265 1.17 40.11 -5.86
N ASP A 266 1.62 40.13 -4.61
CA ASP A 266 2.25 41.27 -3.93
C ASP A 266 3.73 41.03 -3.56
N ASP A 267 4.28 41.94 -2.74
CA ASP A 267 5.65 41.88 -2.22
C ASP A 267 5.87 40.66 -1.30
N GLU A 268 4.84 40.20 -0.58
CA GLU A 268 4.95 38.99 0.26
C GLU A 268 5.09 37.76 -0.63
N ILE A 269 4.19 37.58 -1.61
CA ILE A 269 4.28 36.49 -2.60
C ILE A 269 5.60 36.55 -3.36
N SER A 270 6.09 37.74 -3.71
CA SER A 270 7.39 37.92 -4.37
C SER A 270 8.54 37.41 -3.50
N ARG A 271 8.58 37.80 -2.22
CA ARG A 271 9.59 37.36 -1.26
C ARG A 271 9.56 35.86 -1.05
N ARG A 272 8.37 35.28 -0.83
CA ARG A 272 8.16 33.84 -0.66
C ARG A 272 8.63 33.06 -1.89
N THR A 273 8.28 33.52 -3.09
CA THR A 273 8.73 32.93 -4.37
C THR A 273 10.25 32.92 -4.48
N PHE A 274 10.91 34.03 -4.09
CA PHE A 274 12.37 34.13 -4.10
C PHE A 274 13.01 33.15 -3.12
N ASP A 275 12.53 33.14 -1.87
CA ASP A 275 13.04 32.24 -0.83
C ASP A 275 12.86 30.76 -1.24
N ASN A 276 11.68 30.41 -1.79
CA ASN A 276 11.39 29.09 -2.35
C ASN A 276 12.33 28.71 -3.50
N LEU A 277 12.60 29.62 -4.44
CA LEU A 277 13.48 29.33 -5.57
C LEU A 277 14.91 29.05 -5.13
N ILE A 278 15.46 29.89 -4.25
CA ILE A 278 16.81 29.69 -3.72
C ILE A 278 16.92 28.38 -2.94
N ASP A 279 15.98 28.08 -2.04
CA ASP A 279 15.97 26.82 -1.29
C ASP A 279 15.71 25.60 -2.20
N SER A 280 14.94 25.73 -3.30
CA SER A 280 14.72 24.62 -4.25
C SER A 280 15.97 24.24 -5.06
N ILE A 281 16.86 25.20 -5.30
CA ILE A 281 18.09 25.02 -6.07
C ILE A 281 19.25 24.61 -5.15
N ASP A 282 19.41 25.24 -3.98
CA ASP A 282 20.53 25.00 -3.06
C ASP A 282 20.09 24.93 -1.59
N ARG A 283 19.11 24.07 -1.27
CA ARG A 283 18.61 23.84 0.11
C ARG A 283 19.72 23.59 1.13
N GLN A 284 20.80 22.92 0.72
CA GLN A 284 21.92 22.54 1.61
C GLN A 284 22.98 23.65 1.74
N ARG A 285 22.88 24.71 0.94
CA ARG A 285 23.80 25.86 0.88
C ARG A 285 25.23 25.42 0.62
N MET A 286 25.38 24.59 -0.41
CA MET A 286 26.61 23.91 -0.83
C MET A 286 27.18 24.47 -2.13
N TYR A 287 26.45 25.32 -2.87
CA TYR A 287 26.87 25.79 -4.20
C TYR A 287 27.01 27.31 -4.27
N PHE A 288 26.02 28.08 -3.84
CA PHE A 288 26.04 29.54 -3.92
C PHE A 288 26.92 30.18 -2.83
N TYR A 289 27.58 31.28 -3.18
CA TYR A 289 28.13 32.22 -2.20
C TYR A 289 27.07 33.22 -1.73
N GLN A 290 27.30 33.82 -0.56
CA GLN A 290 26.44 34.89 -0.03
C GLN A 290 26.37 36.08 -1.00
N SER A 291 27.47 36.40 -1.69
CA SER A 291 27.52 37.43 -2.75
C SER A 291 26.63 37.12 -3.95
N ASP A 292 26.48 35.83 -4.33
CA ASP A 292 25.57 35.43 -5.40
C ASP A 292 24.10 35.64 -4.98
N ILE A 293 23.77 35.31 -3.73
CA ILE A 293 22.43 35.56 -3.17
C ILE A 293 22.14 37.05 -3.03
N ASP A 294 23.13 37.85 -2.64
CA ASP A 294 23.02 39.30 -2.53
C ASP A 294 22.82 39.97 -3.90
N GLU A 295 23.50 39.48 -4.94
CA GLU A 295 23.27 39.87 -6.33
C GLU A 295 21.82 39.59 -6.78
N PHE A 296 21.23 38.45 -6.35
CA PHE A 296 19.85 38.09 -6.68
C PHE A 296 18.79 38.81 -5.85
N LYS A 297 19.12 39.41 -4.70
CA LYS A 297 18.15 40.12 -3.83
C LYS A 297 17.39 41.24 -4.56
N ARG A 298 17.92 41.79 -5.66
CA ARG A 298 17.20 42.71 -6.55
C ARG A 298 15.83 42.18 -7.00
N TYR A 299 15.72 40.87 -7.21
CA TYR A 299 14.47 40.23 -7.62
C TYR A 299 13.46 40.04 -6.48
N ARG A 300 13.92 40.05 -5.21
CA ARG A 300 13.16 39.57 -4.04
C ARG A 300 11.78 40.19 -3.88
N TYR A 301 11.59 41.44 -4.29
CA TYR A 301 10.31 42.16 -4.25
C TYR A 301 9.71 42.42 -5.64
N GLU A 302 10.43 42.11 -6.72
CA GLU A 302 9.96 42.34 -8.10
C GLU A 302 9.33 41.10 -8.76
N LEU A 303 9.60 39.89 -8.24
CA LEU A 303 9.17 38.62 -8.86
C LEU A 303 7.69 38.58 -9.23
N GLY A 304 6.79 39.04 -8.35
CA GLY A 304 5.35 39.06 -8.64
C GLY A 304 4.99 39.96 -9.83
N THR A 305 5.72 41.06 -10.02
CA THR A 305 5.55 41.95 -11.18
C THR A 305 6.15 41.38 -12.46
N LEU A 306 7.29 40.69 -12.37
CA LEU A 306 7.88 39.95 -13.50
C LEU A 306 6.97 38.81 -13.96
N ILE A 307 6.48 38.00 -13.02
CA ILE A 307 5.55 36.90 -13.27
C ILE A 307 4.23 37.39 -13.88
N ARG A 308 3.65 38.49 -13.38
CA ARG A 308 2.46 39.13 -14.02
C ARG A 308 2.70 39.59 -15.46
N ARG A 309 3.95 39.88 -15.85
CA ARG A 309 4.34 40.20 -17.25
C ARG A 309 4.66 38.96 -18.08
N GLY A 310 4.85 37.80 -17.45
CA GLY A 310 5.33 36.56 -18.09
C GLY A 310 6.85 36.46 -18.18
N ASP A 311 7.58 37.22 -17.37
CA ASP A 311 9.04 37.19 -17.34
C ASP A 311 9.52 36.24 -16.24
N ILE A 312 10.27 35.21 -16.66
CA ILE A 312 10.95 34.23 -15.80
C ILE A 312 12.47 34.23 -16.01
N GLY A 313 13.03 35.26 -16.67
CA GLY A 313 14.46 35.37 -16.95
C GLY A 313 15.34 35.31 -15.69
N PHE A 314 14.81 35.74 -14.54
CA PHE A 314 15.45 35.61 -13.23
C PHE A 314 15.79 34.16 -12.89
N CYS A 315 14.90 33.20 -13.20
CA CYS A 315 15.13 31.78 -12.90
C CYS A 315 16.26 31.21 -13.76
N TYR A 316 16.31 31.58 -15.04
CA TYR A 316 17.39 31.19 -15.94
C TYR A 316 18.73 31.79 -15.52
N GLU A 317 18.75 33.03 -15.01
CA GLU A 317 19.99 33.64 -14.51
C GLU A 317 20.51 32.94 -13.25
N ILE A 318 19.63 32.75 -12.25
CA ILE A 318 19.97 32.04 -10.99
C ILE A 318 20.43 30.61 -11.31
N PHE A 319 19.75 29.90 -12.22
CA PHE A 319 20.11 28.53 -12.58
C PHE A 319 21.42 28.46 -13.40
N ARG A 320 21.70 29.42 -14.29
CA ARG A 320 23.03 29.54 -14.95
C ARG A 320 24.15 29.75 -13.94
N LYS A 321 23.94 30.60 -12.92
CA LYS A 321 24.90 30.79 -11.83
C LYS A 321 25.07 29.51 -10.99
N PHE A 322 23.99 28.79 -10.73
CA PHE A 322 24.04 27.49 -10.05
C PHE A 322 24.88 26.47 -10.84
N LEU A 323 24.66 26.34 -12.15
CA LEU A 323 25.44 25.43 -13.00
C LEU A 323 26.93 25.79 -13.04
N LEU A 324 27.26 27.09 -13.09
CA LEU A 324 28.64 27.60 -12.95
C LEU A 324 29.26 27.14 -11.62
N ARG A 325 28.57 27.36 -10.49
CA ARG A 325 29.06 26.92 -9.17
C ARG A 325 29.13 25.40 -9.04
N ALA A 326 28.21 24.66 -9.64
CA ALA A 326 28.20 23.20 -9.64
C ALA A 326 29.40 22.62 -10.41
N ASP A 327 29.77 23.18 -11.57
CA ASP A 327 31.00 22.79 -12.27
C ASP A 327 32.24 23.06 -11.41
N GLU A 328 32.36 24.26 -10.82
CA GLU A 328 33.47 24.58 -9.90
C GLU A 328 33.58 23.55 -8.75
N ARG A 329 32.44 23.14 -8.16
CA ARG A 329 32.43 22.14 -7.07
C ARG A 329 32.79 20.73 -7.57
N VAL A 330 32.38 20.33 -8.78
CA VAL A 330 32.80 19.04 -9.39
C VAL A 330 34.29 19.03 -9.75
N GLN A 331 34.84 20.18 -10.18
CA GLN A 331 36.28 20.33 -10.39
C GLN A 331 37.06 20.26 -9.06
N ASP A 332 36.61 20.99 -8.03
CA ASP A 332 37.19 20.95 -6.67
C ASP A 332 37.11 19.55 -6.04
N LEU A 333 36.02 18.81 -6.30
CA LEU A 333 35.77 17.49 -5.71
C LEU A 333 36.88 16.48 -6.02
N ARG A 334 37.51 16.54 -7.20
CA ARG A 334 38.67 15.67 -7.51
C ARG A 334 39.84 15.91 -6.57
N ASN A 335 40.12 17.17 -6.26
CA ASN A 335 41.20 17.54 -5.34
C ASN A 335 40.84 17.14 -3.90
N LEU A 336 39.58 17.36 -3.49
CA LEU A 336 39.10 16.98 -2.16
C LEU A 336 39.11 15.46 -1.93
N LEU A 337 38.79 14.66 -2.95
CA LEU A 337 38.84 13.20 -2.88
C LEU A 337 40.26 12.63 -2.89
N ALA A 338 41.23 13.36 -3.45
CA ALA A 338 42.64 13.00 -3.42
C ALA A 338 43.33 13.30 -2.07
N LEU A 339 42.68 14.04 -1.17
CA LEU A 339 43.15 14.21 0.20
C LEU A 339 42.90 12.94 1.03
N GLU A 340 43.80 12.65 1.95
CA GLU A 340 43.56 11.67 3.01
C GLU A 340 42.81 12.35 4.17
N PRO A 341 41.56 11.95 4.48
CA PRO A 341 40.79 12.56 5.56
C PRO A 341 41.24 12.04 6.94
N ASP A 342 41.49 12.95 7.87
CA ASP A 342 41.69 12.57 9.27
C ASP A 342 40.35 12.23 9.94
N PHE A 343 40.06 10.93 10.02
CA PHE A 343 38.88 10.37 10.66
C PHE A 343 38.87 10.44 12.19
N SER A 344 39.96 10.89 12.83
CA SER A 344 40.04 11.04 14.29
C SER A 344 39.53 12.39 14.79
N LEU A 345 39.51 13.43 13.95
CA LEU A 345 39.06 14.77 14.32
C LEU A 345 37.62 14.78 14.83
N ASP A 346 37.43 15.38 16.01
CA ASP A 346 36.11 15.70 16.56
C ASP A 346 35.52 16.91 15.83
N GLU A 347 34.63 16.62 14.89
CA GLU A 347 33.96 17.61 14.07
C GLU A 347 32.60 17.10 13.61
N GLU A 348 31.65 17.99 13.34
CA GLU A 348 30.32 17.63 12.87
C GLU A 348 29.95 18.31 11.55
N ILE A 349 28.94 17.75 10.86
CA ILE A 349 28.21 18.37 9.74
C ILE A 349 26.76 18.66 10.17
N THR A 350 26.28 19.89 9.96
CA THR A 350 24.89 20.26 10.27
C THR A 350 23.89 19.53 9.36
N THR A 351 22.75 19.15 9.93
CA THR A 351 21.54 18.70 9.21
C THR A 351 20.47 19.81 9.14
N ASP A 352 20.56 20.83 9.98
CA ASP A 352 19.78 22.06 9.85
C ASP A 352 20.42 22.98 8.81
N PHE A 353 20.06 22.75 7.55
CA PHE A 353 20.52 23.56 6.43
C PHE A 353 19.79 24.91 6.31
N GLN A 354 18.54 24.99 6.78
CA GLN A 354 17.69 26.18 6.61
C GLN A 354 18.11 27.34 7.52
N SER A 355 18.69 27.07 8.68
CA SER A 355 19.34 28.10 9.52
C SER A 355 20.74 28.52 9.02
N ARG A 356 21.41 27.71 8.18
CA ARG A 356 22.89 27.68 7.99
C ARG A 356 23.60 28.95 7.46
N ARG A 357 22.91 29.87 6.78
CA ARG A 357 23.47 30.86 5.81
C ARG A 357 24.27 30.27 4.63
N PHE A 358 24.56 31.09 3.63
CA PHE A 358 25.45 30.75 2.50
C PHE A 358 26.92 30.93 2.87
N ALA A 359 27.84 30.43 2.04
CA ALA A 359 29.27 30.60 2.28
C ALA A 359 29.74 31.99 1.84
N ASP A 360 30.58 32.65 2.62
CA ASP A 360 31.09 33.98 2.24
C ASP A 360 32.10 33.88 1.09
N ASP A 361 32.91 32.81 1.06
CA ASP A 361 34.01 32.65 0.11
C ASP A 361 34.32 31.18 -0.27
N LEU A 362 35.32 31.02 -1.14
CA LEU A 362 35.82 29.73 -1.64
C LEU A 362 36.45 28.84 -0.56
N ALA A 363 37.03 29.43 0.50
CA ALA A 363 37.61 28.65 1.59
C ALA A 363 36.50 28.04 2.45
N GLU A 364 35.47 28.82 2.79
CA GLU A 364 34.31 28.30 3.51
C GLU A 364 33.57 27.23 2.69
N ILE A 365 33.25 27.47 1.40
CA ILE A 365 32.52 26.47 0.61
C ILE A 365 33.32 25.16 0.45
N ARG A 366 34.65 25.24 0.27
CA ARG A 366 35.52 24.04 0.20
C ARG A 366 35.55 23.28 1.51
N GLU A 367 35.52 23.97 2.65
CA GLU A 367 35.39 23.34 3.97
C GLU A 367 34.03 22.64 4.14
N ARG A 368 32.93 23.23 3.64
CA ARG A 368 31.61 22.55 3.59
C ARG A 368 31.70 21.25 2.77
N TRP A 369 32.36 21.29 1.61
CA TRP A 369 32.55 20.12 0.75
C TRP A 369 33.52 19.08 1.31
N ARG A 370 34.61 19.47 1.98
CA ARG A 370 35.51 18.53 2.69
C ARG A 370 34.73 17.72 3.72
N LYS A 371 33.93 18.40 4.56
CA LYS A 371 33.05 17.75 5.54
C LYS A 371 32.02 16.83 4.87
N ARG A 372 31.45 17.24 3.73
CA ARG A 372 30.50 16.38 2.97
C ARG A 372 31.18 15.15 2.38
N VAL A 373 32.38 15.29 1.81
CA VAL A 373 33.18 14.15 1.32
C VAL A 373 33.50 13.20 2.47
N LYS A 374 33.98 13.71 3.62
CA LYS A 374 34.25 12.89 4.82
C LYS A 374 33.00 12.14 5.30
N TYR A 375 31.83 12.80 5.31
CA TYR A 375 30.55 12.17 5.64
C TYR A 375 30.16 11.02 4.69
N GLU A 376 30.26 11.22 3.37
CA GLU A 376 29.94 10.15 2.41
C GLU A 376 30.96 8.99 2.48
N LEU A 377 32.26 9.29 2.66
CA LEU A 377 33.29 8.27 2.89
C LEU A 377 32.98 7.45 4.15
N LEU A 378 32.63 8.11 5.26
CA LEU A 378 32.27 7.44 6.51
C LEU A 378 31.04 6.53 6.36
N LYS A 379 30.01 6.95 5.62
CA LYS A 379 28.84 6.10 5.32
C LYS A 379 29.22 4.82 4.58
N ASP A 380 30.04 4.95 3.55
CA ASP A 380 30.46 3.83 2.71
C ASP A 380 31.40 2.88 3.50
N ILE A 381 32.37 3.43 4.26
CA ILE A 381 33.28 2.67 5.14
C ILE A 381 32.51 1.90 6.22
N ALA A 382 31.47 2.50 6.81
CA ALA A 382 30.65 1.85 7.84
C ALA A 382 29.91 0.60 7.34
N VAL A 383 29.66 0.50 6.02
CA VAL A 383 29.08 -0.69 5.38
C VAL A 383 30.12 -1.57 4.67
N GLY A 384 31.42 -1.34 4.93
CA GLY A 384 32.53 -2.19 4.46
C GLY A 384 33.07 -1.88 3.06
N VAL A 385 32.69 -0.75 2.46
CA VAL A 385 33.24 -0.30 1.17
C VAL A 385 34.65 0.26 1.39
N SER A 386 35.59 -0.06 0.49
CA SER A 386 36.97 0.45 0.57
C SER A 386 37.04 1.95 0.28
N VAL A 387 38.04 2.65 0.84
CA VAL A 387 38.21 4.10 0.67
C VAL A 387 38.30 4.49 -0.82
N ASP A 388 39.06 3.73 -1.61
CA ASP A 388 39.25 4.03 -3.05
C ASP A 388 38.01 3.72 -3.89
N GLU A 389 37.26 2.67 -3.55
CA GLU A 389 35.95 2.41 -4.16
C GLU A 389 34.93 3.51 -3.82
N SER A 390 34.89 3.94 -2.56
CA SER A 390 34.01 5.04 -2.12
C SER A 390 34.40 6.37 -2.80
N ARG A 391 35.70 6.69 -2.89
CA ARG A 391 36.19 7.84 -3.66
C ARG A 391 35.67 7.84 -5.09
N HIS A 392 35.74 6.70 -5.77
CA HIS A 392 35.21 6.54 -7.12
C HIS A 392 33.67 6.71 -7.17
N LYS A 393 32.93 6.02 -6.29
CA LYS A 393 31.46 6.13 -6.18
C LYS A 393 31.01 7.58 -5.94
N ILE A 394 31.65 8.29 -5.02
CA ILE A 394 31.35 9.69 -4.70
C ILE A 394 31.59 10.57 -5.93
N PHE A 395 32.76 10.46 -6.59
CA PHE A 395 33.05 11.24 -7.79
C PHE A 395 32.00 11.00 -8.89
N VAL A 396 31.70 9.74 -9.22
CA VAL A 396 30.72 9.38 -10.26
C VAL A 396 29.31 9.87 -9.90
N ARG A 397 28.91 9.78 -8.63
CA ARG A 397 27.60 10.24 -8.14
C ARG A 397 27.41 11.75 -8.36
N TYR A 398 28.40 12.56 -7.99
CA TYR A 398 28.33 14.02 -8.15
C TYR A 398 28.55 14.48 -9.60
N ALA A 399 29.51 13.89 -10.32
CA ALA A 399 29.75 14.21 -11.73
C ALA A 399 28.52 13.88 -12.60
N SER A 400 27.98 12.67 -12.49
CA SER A 400 26.75 12.30 -13.22
C SER A 400 25.53 13.11 -12.75
N GLY A 401 25.48 13.52 -11.48
CA GLY A 401 24.46 14.44 -10.96
C GLY A 401 24.50 15.79 -11.66
N PHE A 402 25.70 16.36 -11.80
CA PHE A 402 25.91 17.60 -12.55
C PHE A 402 25.64 17.44 -14.05
N ASP A 403 26.03 16.30 -14.66
CA ASP A 403 25.70 16.02 -16.06
C ASP A 403 24.19 15.99 -16.30
N ARG A 404 23.40 15.42 -15.39
CA ARG A 404 21.93 15.50 -15.43
C ARG A 404 21.41 16.94 -15.27
N MET A 405 21.96 17.73 -14.35
CA MET A 405 21.55 19.14 -14.17
C MET A 405 21.78 20.00 -15.42
N LYS A 406 22.85 19.71 -16.21
CA LYS A 406 23.11 20.37 -17.50
C LYS A 406 22.14 19.96 -18.61
N GLN A 407 21.42 18.84 -18.44
CA GLN A 407 20.45 18.32 -19.42
C GLN A 407 19.03 18.86 -19.18
N ASN A 408 18.79 19.59 -18.08
CA ASN A 408 17.50 20.27 -17.84
C ASN A 408 17.09 21.13 -19.05
N SER A 409 15.86 20.92 -19.50
CA SER A 409 15.26 21.62 -20.63
C SER A 409 14.73 22.99 -20.24
N ASP A 410 14.34 23.78 -21.24
CA ASP A 410 13.61 25.04 -21.02
C ASP A 410 12.25 24.78 -20.34
N GLU A 411 11.60 23.63 -20.59
CA GLU A 411 10.32 23.28 -19.93
C GLU A 411 10.52 22.90 -18.44
N ASP A 412 11.66 22.30 -18.08
CA ASP A 412 12.02 22.02 -16.68
C ASP A 412 12.22 23.31 -15.89
N LEU A 413 12.87 24.30 -16.49
CA LEU A 413 13.10 25.61 -15.85
C LEU A 413 11.81 26.45 -15.79
N LEU A 414 10.96 26.38 -16.80
CA LEU A 414 9.60 26.94 -16.76
C LEU A 414 8.79 26.31 -15.61
N GLN A 415 8.80 24.99 -15.50
CA GLN A 415 8.11 24.26 -14.44
C GLN A 415 8.67 24.59 -13.05
N LEU A 416 9.99 24.66 -12.91
CA LEU A 416 10.65 25.09 -11.68
C LEU A 416 10.19 26.49 -11.27
N ALA A 417 10.32 27.48 -12.17
CA ALA A 417 9.96 28.87 -11.90
C ALA A 417 8.50 29.03 -11.48
N ILE A 418 7.57 28.38 -12.19
CA ILE A 418 6.15 28.41 -11.86
C ILE A 418 5.87 27.74 -10.52
N ASN A 419 6.44 26.57 -10.24
CA ASN A 419 6.15 25.83 -9.01
C ASN A 419 6.62 26.57 -7.76
N GLN A 420 7.77 27.25 -7.79
CA GLN A 420 8.21 28.02 -6.62
C GLN A 420 7.33 29.26 -6.34
N PHE A 421 6.69 29.80 -7.39
CA PHE A 421 5.64 30.82 -7.28
C PHE A 421 4.32 30.27 -6.75
N LEU A 422 3.87 29.10 -7.23
CA LEU A 422 2.66 28.44 -6.73
C LEU A 422 2.80 28.08 -5.24
N HIS A 423 3.94 27.50 -4.86
CA HIS A 423 4.28 27.18 -3.47
C HIS A 423 4.39 28.42 -2.55
N ALA A 424 4.36 29.66 -3.06
CA ALA A 424 4.25 30.85 -2.21
C ALA A 424 2.82 31.06 -1.65
N PHE A 425 1.81 30.44 -2.26
CA PHE A 425 0.40 30.54 -1.86
C PHE A 425 -0.06 29.38 -0.97
N ASP A 426 0.30 28.15 -1.35
CA ASP A 426 0.02 26.91 -0.62
C ASP A 426 0.96 25.78 -1.12
N PRO A 427 1.24 24.74 -0.31
CA PRO A 427 2.16 23.67 -0.71
C PRO A 427 1.57 22.66 -1.72
N HIS A 428 0.30 22.79 -2.13
CA HIS A 428 -0.39 21.79 -2.96
C HIS A 428 -0.70 22.23 -4.39
N SER A 429 -0.69 23.53 -4.70
CA SER A 429 -0.80 24.02 -6.08
C SER A 429 0.50 23.77 -6.85
N SER A 430 0.38 23.18 -8.04
CA SER A 430 1.53 22.83 -8.89
C SER A 430 1.18 22.90 -10.39
N TYR A 431 2.19 23.19 -11.19
CA TYR A 431 2.17 23.15 -12.64
C TYR A 431 2.97 21.95 -13.14
N TYR A 432 2.44 21.30 -14.16
CA TYR A 432 3.05 20.20 -14.88
C TYR A 432 3.23 20.61 -16.35
N SER A 433 4.47 20.53 -16.85
CA SER A 433 4.75 20.61 -18.29
C SER A 433 4.04 19.48 -19.05
N SER A 434 3.98 19.60 -20.37
CA SER A 434 3.37 18.61 -21.25
C SER A 434 3.97 17.20 -21.05
N GLU A 435 5.30 17.13 -20.90
CA GLU A 435 6.05 15.91 -20.62
C GLU A 435 5.83 15.42 -19.17
N SER A 436 6.00 16.31 -18.18
CA SER A 436 5.80 15.95 -16.76
C SER A 436 4.36 15.48 -16.48
N TRP A 437 3.37 16.02 -17.18
CA TRP A 437 1.98 15.56 -17.10
C TRP A 437 1.79 14.17 -17.73
N GLN A 438 2.42 13.89 -18.88
CA GLN A 438 2.36 12.56 -19.49
C GLN A 438 3.00 11.51 -18.57
N ASP A 439 4.17 11.80 -18.00
CA ASP A 439 4.85 10.95 -17.02
C ASP A 439 3.99 10.72 -15.77
N LEU A 440 3.43 11.79 -15.19
CA LEU A 440 2.53 11.69 -14.04
C LEU A 440 1.27 10.87 -14.37
N ARG A 441 0.72 11.01 -15.59
CA ARG A 441 -0.42 10.21 -16.03
C ARG A 441 -0.05 8.74 -16.16
N ILE A 442 1.10 8.41 -16.75
CA ILE A 442 1.61 7.03 -16.87
C ILE A 442 1.93 6.42 -15.49
N GLN A 443 2.32 7.22 -14.51
CA GLN A 443 2.49 6.77 -13.11
C GLN A 443 1.15 6.53 -12.40
N ASN A 444 0.13 7.34 -12.70
CA ASN A 444 -1.22 7.24 -12.14
C ASN A 444 -2.15 6.27 -12.90
N GLU A 445 -1.76 5.80 -14.09
CA GLU A 445 -2.42 4.73 -14.84
C GLU A 445 -2.29 3.42 -14.03
N GLN A 446 -3.37 3.08 -13.31
CA GLN A 446 -3.40 2.03 -12.27
C GLN A 446 -2.98 0.63 -12.76
N GLN A 447 -3.18 0.34 -14.05
CA GLN A 447 -2.72 -0.91 -14.69
C GLN A 447 -1.27 -0.80 -15.18
N MET A 448 -0.32 -1.05 -14.29
CA MET A 448 1.06 -1.26 -14.72
C MET A 448 1.17 -2.53 -15.56
N THR A 449 1.82 -2.43 -16.72
CA THR A 449 2.22 -3.60 -17.53
C THR A 449 3.72 -3.84 -17.38
N GLY A 450 4.10 -5.00 -16.84
CA GLY A 450 5.50 -5.32 -16.55
C GLY A 450 5.67 -6.52 -15.64
N ILE A 451 6.80 -6.57 -14.92
CA ILE A 451 7.14 -7.71 -14.03
C ILE A 451 6.55 -7.61 -12.62
N GLY A 452 6.18 -6.43 -12.12
CA GLY A 452 5.66 -6.29 -10.74
C GLY A 452 6.70 -6.22 -9.61
N ALA A 453 7.77 -5.46 -9.80
CA ALA A 453 8.73 -5.13 -8.76
C ALA A 453 8.93 -3.61 -8.65
N SER A 454 9.00 -3.08 -7.42
CA SER A 454 9.55 -1.75 -7.13
C SER A 454 11.07 -1.83 -7.13
N LEU A 455 11.71 -0.83 -7.72
CA LEU A 455 13.15 -0.80 -7.99
C LEU A 455 13.75 0.50 -7.46
N LYS A 456 14.99 0.44 -6.97
CA LYS A 456 15.80 1.58 -6.57
C LYS A 456 17.22 1.45 -7.13
N ILE A 457 17.92 2.56 -7.34
CA ILE A 457 19.36 2.51 -7.66
C ILE A 457 20.14 2.50 -6.34
N VAL A 458 21.05 1.53 -6.18
CA VAL A 458 22.03 1.46 -5.09
C VAL A 458 23.39 1.24 -5.72
N ASP A 459 24.35 2.14 -5.44
CA ASP A 459 25.71 2.11 -5.99
C ASP A 459 25.81 2.02 -7.53
N GLY A 460 24.80 2.55 -8.23
CA GLY A 460 24.71 2.49 -9.70
C GLY A 460 24.07 1.21 -10.26
N ASP A 461 23.79 0.22 -9.41
CA ASP A 461 23.06 -0.99 -9.77
C ASP A 461 21.57 -0.87 -9.46
N LEU A 462 20.75 -1.55 -10.25
CA LEU A 462 19.30 -1.58 -10.10
C LEU A 462 18.90 -2.67 -9.08
N GLN A 463 18.47 -2.28 -7.89
CA GLN A 463 18.09 -3.20 -6.82
C GLN A 463 16.56 -3.30 -6.66
N VAL A 464 16.05 -4.50 -6.44
CA VAL A 464 14.65 -4.77 -6.07
C VAL A 464 14.38 -4.26 -4.65
N GLN A 465 13.50 -3.28 -4.52
CA GLN A 465 13.09 -2.71 -3.24
C GLN A 465 11.93 -3.51 -2.62
N LYS A 466 10.89 -3.85 -3.41
CA LYS A 466 9.69 -4.57 -2.96
C LYS A 466 9.08 -5.35 -4.11
N ILE A 467 8.54 -6.53 -3.86
CA ILE A 467 7.70 -7.27 -4.82
C ILE A 467 6.23 -6.87 -4.61
N ILE A 468 5.52 -6.58 -5.70
CA ILE A 468 4.10 -6.22 -5.67
C ILE A 468 3.28 -7.49 -5.58
N TYR A 469 2.37 -7.59 -4.61
CA TYR A 469 1.53 -8.78 -4.42
C TYR A 469 0.53 -8.95 -5.58
N GLY A 470 0.25 -10.20 -5.98
CA GLY A 470 -0.62 -10.49 -7.12
C GLY A 470 -0.03 -10.07 -8.48
N SER A 471 1.27 -9.80 -8.55
CA SER A 471 1.97 -9.46 -9.79
C SER A 471 2.82 -10.62 -10.32
N PRO A 472 3.32 -10.56 -11.57
CA PRO A 472 4.10 -11.67 -12.14
C PRO A 472 5.35 -12.06 -11.33
N SER A 473 6.05 -11.10 -10.71
CA SER A 473 7.20 -11.41 -9.85
C SER A 473 6.79 -12.10 -8.54
N TYR A 474 5.61 -11.77 -8.01
CA TYR A 474 5.04 -12.45 -6.84
C TYR A 474 4.66 -13.89 -7.17
N HIS A 475 3.94 -14.11 -8.28
CA HIS A 475 3.58 -15.46 -8.74
C HIS A 475 4.80 -16.30 -9.16
N HIS A 476 5.82 -15.68 -9.76
CA HIS A 476 7.06 -16.35 -10.12
C HIS A 476 7.94 -16.72 -8.91
N GLY A 477 7.86 -15.99 -7.80
CA GLY A 477 8.46 -16.31 -6.49
C GLY A 477 10.00 -16.30 -6.38
N LYS A 478 10.75 -16.23 -7.49
CA LYS A 478 12.24 -16.28 -7.47
C LYS A 478 12.92 -14.91 -7.32
N LEU A 479 12.27 -13.83 -7.71
CA LEU A 479 12.80 -12.47 -7.57
C LEU A 479 12.46 -11.96 -6.16
N GLN A 480 13.46 -11.54 -5.40
CA GLN A 480 13.31 -11.20 -3.99
C GLN A 480 13.81 -9.79 -3.65
N GLN A 481 13.41 -9.28 -2.49
CA GLN A 481 13.89 -8.00 -1.99
C GLN A 481 15.41 -8.03 -1.76
N GLY A 482 16.10 -6.99 -2.25
CA GLY A 482 17.55 -6.86 -2.21
C GLY A 482 18.30 -7.43 -3.42
N ASP A 483 17.63 -8.18 -4.30
CA ASP A 483 18.21 -8.69 -5.55
C ASP A 483 18.67 -7.55 -6.47
N ARG A 484 19.85 -7.70 -7.12
CA ARG A 484 20.43 -6.73 -8.06
C ARG A 484 20.24 -7.18 -9.51
N ILE A 485 19.49 -6.42 -10.30
CA ILE A 485 19.32 -6.62 -11.74
C ILE A 485 20.50 -5.95 -12.46
N ILE A 486 21.32 -6.75 -13.15
CA ILE A 486 22.52 -6.28 -13.86
C ILE A 486 22.34 -6.25 -15.38
N ALA A 487 21.39 -7.01 -15.94
CA ALA A 487 21.05 -6.93 -17.36
C ALA A 487 19.61 -7.39 -17.63
N VAL A 488 19.03 -6.92 -18.73
CA VAL A 488 17.65 -7.23 -19.16
C VAL A 488 17.65 -7.70 -20.61
N GLY A 489 17.06 -8.87 -20.87
CA GLY A 489 16.89 -9.45 -22.20
C GLY A 489 15.43 -9.50 -22.62
N GLN A 490 15.14 -9.10 -23.86
CA GLN A 490 13.78 -9.11 -24.41
C GLN A 490 13.38 -10.47 -24.97
N GLY A 491 12.14 -10.88 -24.72
CA GLY A 491 11.57 -12.14 -25.23
C GLY A 491 12.35 -13.38 -24.78
N ALA A 492 12.14 -14.51 -25.46
CA ALA A 492 12.85 -15.75 -25.18
C ALA A 492 14.34 -15.73 -25.60
N THR A 493 14.68 -14.98 -26.66
CA THR A 493 15.97 -15.11 -27.37
C THR A 493 16.76 -13.81 -27.57
N GLY A 494 16.19 -12.63 -27.30
CA GLY A 494 16.88 -11.35 -27.50
C GLY A 494 18.18 -11.20 -26.68
N ALA A 495 19.08 -10.34 -27.12
CA ALA A 495 20.32 -10.04 -26.40
C ALA A 495 20.02 -9.43 -25.02
N PHE A 496 20.92 -9.67 -24.06
CA PHE A 496 20.91 -8.97 -22.77
C PHE A 496 21.54 -7.59 -22.93
N VAL A 497 20.79 -6.55 -22.56
CA VAL A 497 21.30 -5.19 -22.40
C VAL A 497 21.75 -5.01 -20.95
N ASP A 498 23.00 -4.61 -20.73
CA ASP A 498 23.52 -4.26 -19.40
C ASP A 498 22.78 -3.02 -18.88
N VAL A 499 22.34 -3.03 -17.62
CA VAL A 499 21.58 -1.92 -17.01
C VAL A 499 22.32 -1.23 -15.87
N ARG A 500 23.59 -1.58 -15.64
CA ARG A 500 24.42 -0.97 -14.59
C ARG A 500 24.86 0.44 -15.01
N GLY A 501 24.70 1.41 -14.13
CA GLY A 501 24.95 2.82 -14.42
C GLY A 501 23.93 3.49 -15.35
N MET A 502 22.91 2.78 -15.83
CA MET A 502 21.78 3.40 -16.54
C MET A 502 20.96 4.29 -15.59
N ILE A 503 20.33 5.32 -16.15
CA ILE A 503 19.30 6.06 -15.42
C ILE A 503 18.08 5.15 -15.20
N MET A 504 17.36 5.40 -14.10
CA MET A 504 16.24 4.55 -13.67
C MET A 504 15.17 4.41 -14.76
N GLN A 505 14.84 5.51 -15.46
CA GLN A 505 13.83 5.52 -16.50
C GLN A 505 14.16 4.53 -17.63
N ASP A 506 15.37 4.58 -18.20
CA ASP A 506 15.81 3.67 -19.27
C ASP A 506 15.79 2.20 -18.84
N ALA A 507 16.33 1.91 -17.66
CA ALA A 507 16.35 0.55 -17.12
C ALA A 507 14.92 0.02 -16.87
N VAL A 508 14.01 0.87 -16.40
CA VAL A 508 12.59 0.55 -16.23
C VAL A 508 11.88 0.37 -17.58
N GLN A 509 12.20 1.15 -18.61
CA GLN A 509 11.65 0.96 -19.96
C GLN A 509 12.01 -0.43 -20.52
N LEU A 510 13.24 -0.91 -20.32
CA LEU A 510 13.66 -2.27 -20.70
C LEU A 510 12.90 -3.36 -19.92
N ILE A 511 12.62 -3.13 -18.62
CA ILE A 511 11.88 -4.09 -17.79
C ILE A 511 10.38 -4.11 -18.12
N ARG A 512 9.79 -2.96 -18.47
CA ARG A 512 8.43 -2.83 -19.00
C ARG A 512 8.35 -3.41 -20.42
N GLY A 513 7.12 -3.50 -20.94
CA GLY A 513 6.83 -4.07 -22.26
C GLY A 513 5.39 -4.55 -22.36
N LYS A 514 4.94 -4.95 -23.56
CA LYS A 514 3.57 -5.42 -23.82
C LYS A 514 3.23 -6.65 -22.96
N ALA A 515 1.98 -6.73 -22.49
CA ALA A 515 1.48 -7.90 -21.75
C ALA A 515 1.62 -9.18 -22.59
N GLY A 516 1.88 -10.31 -21.93
CA GLY A 516 2.20 -11.60 -22.55
C GLY A 516 3.64 -11.75 -23.05
N THR A 517 4.44 -10.67 -23.09
CA THR A 517 5.86 -10.77 -23.49
C THR A 517 6.76 -11.15 -22.31
N VAL A 518 7.81 -11.94 -22.56
CA VAL A 518 8.77 -12.34 -21.51
C VAL A 518 9.87 -11.29 -21.34
N ALA A 519 10.16 -10.93 -20.09
CA ALA A 519 11.39 -10.26 -19.67
C ALA A 519 12.34 -11.28 -19.06
N ARG A 520 13.60 -11.35 -19.52
CA ARG A 520 14.66 -12.12 -18.87
C ARG A 520 15.54 -11.17 -18.06
N LEU A 521 15.51 -11.30 -16.75
CA LEU A 521 16.33 -10.51 -15.83
C LEU A 521 17.58 -11.31 -15.47
N LYS A 522 18.76 -10.75 -15.71
CA LYS A 522 20.02 -11.27 -15.17
C LYS A 522 20.23 -10.63 -13.80
N VAL A 523 20.11 -11.44 -12.75
CA VAL A 523 19.98 -11.00 -11.36
C VAL A 523 21.08 -11.61 -10.51
N ILE A 524 21.81 -10.79 -9.75
CA ILE A 524 22.64 -11.24 -8.63
C ILE A 524 21.74 -11.29 -7.39
N PRO A 525 21.45 -12.48 -6.82
CA PRO A 525 20.57 -12.56 -5.66
C PRO A 525 21.20 -11.91 -4.42
N ASN A 526 20.37 -11.40 -3.52
CA ASN A 526 20.87 -10.76 -2.30
C ASN A 526 21.83 -11.67 -1.51
N GLY A 527 22.97 -11.11 -1.07
CA GLY A 527 24.03 -11.84 -0.36
C GLY A 527 24.81 -12.88 -1.18
N LYS A 528 24.71 -12.90 -2.52
CA LYS A 528 25.41 -13.85 -3.40
C LYS A 528 26.24 -13.14 -4.47
N PHE A 529 27.20 -13.86 -5.05
CA PHE A 529 28.10 -13.34 -6.10
C PHE A 529 27.77 -13.87 -7.51
N GLU A 530 26.99 -14.95 -7.62
CA GLU A 530 26.64 -15.56 -8.91
C GLU A 530 25.34 -14.97 -9.49
N ALA A 531 25.39 -14.54 -10.75
CA ALA A 531 24.21 -14.08 -11.47
C ALA A 531 23.35 -15.26 -11.97
N ARG A 532 22.03 -15.17 -11.76
CA ARG A 532 21.00 -16.08 -12.23
C ARG A 532 20.12 -15.40 -13.28
N ILE A 533 19.41 -16.17 -14.11
CA ILE A 533 18.45 -15.63 -15.08
C ILE A 533 17.03 -15.98 -14.63
N TYR A 534 16.19 -14.96 -14.48
CA TYR A 534 14.77 -15.09 -14.16
C TYR A 534 13.94 -14.66 -15.38
N SER A 535 13.21 -15.60 -15.97
CA SER A 535 12.24 -15.33 -17.04
C SER A 535 10.88 -15.02 -16.41
N ILE A 536 10.39 -13.80 -16.55
CA ILE A 536 9.11 -13.35 -16.00
C ILE A 536 8.24 -12.88 -17.15
N THR A 537 7.05 -13.46 -17.30
CA THR A 537 6.04 -12.99 -18.26
C THR A 537 5.50 -11.65 -17.76
N ARG A 538 5.44 -10.65 -18.63
CA ARG A 538 4.85 -9.35 -18.30
C ARG A 538 3.34 -9.46 -18.34
N GLU A 539 2.68 -8.97 -17.32
CA GLU A 539 1.21 -8.96 -17.25
C GLU A 539 0.75 -7.58 -16.80
N LYS A 540 -0.57 -7.36 -16.87
CA LYS A 540 -1.22 -6.22 -16.23
C LYS A 540 -1.51 -6.59 -14.78
N PHE A 541 -1.08 -5.76 -13.84
CA PHE A 541 -1.38 -5.92 -12.42
C PHE A 541 -1.75 -4.56 -11.82
N ASP A 542 -2.70 -4.56 -10.88
CA ASP A 542 -3.09 -3.36 -10.14
C ASP A 542 -2.20 -3.17 -8.93
N LEU A 543 -1.49 -2.04 -8.86
CA LEU A 543 -0.67 -1.66 -7.70
C LEU A 543 -1.50 -1.44 -6.43
N GLN A 544 -2.73 -0.95 -6.58
CA GLN A 544 -3.47 -0.24 -5.53
C GLN A 544 -4.72 -0.98 -5.03
N LYS A 545 -5.07 -2.11 -5.67
CA LYS A 545 -6.32 -2.84 -5.40
C LYS A 545 -6.51 -3.15 -3.91
N ALA A 546 -7.69 -2.86 -3.39
CA ALA A 546 -8.06 -3.10 -2.00
C ALA A 546 -7.87 -4.59 -1.63
N GLN A 547 -7.16 -4.83 -0.52
CA GLN A 547 -6.77 -6.16 -0.07
C GLN A 547 -7.54 -6.52 1.20
N SER A 548 -7.88 -7.79 1.39
CA SER A 548 -8.64 -8.19 2.58
C SER A 548 -8.58 -9.67 2.92
N THR A 549 -8.67 -9.97 4.22
CA THR A 549 -8.65 -11.31 4.80
C THR A 549 -9.66 -11.41 5.95
N VAL A 550 -10.00 -12.63 6.39
CA VAL A 550 -10.84 -12.85 7.58
C VAL A 550 -10.02 -13.58 8.64
N LEU A 551 -9.81 -12.92 9.78
CA LEU A 551 -9.02 -13.40 10.89
C LEU A 551 -9.91 -14.16 11.87
N THR A 552 -9.54 -15.40 12.18
CA THR A 552 -10.28 -16.32 13.07
C THR A 552 -9.32 -17.25 13.81
N GLY A 553 -9.78 -17.88 14.89
CA GLY A 553 -9.02 -18.91 15.62
C GLY A 553 -7.65 -18.41 16.06
N ASP A 554 -6.59 -19.16 15.74
CA ASP A 554 -5.20 -18.87 16.09
C ASP A 554 -4.57 -17.68 15.33
N LEU A 555 -5.39 -16.86 14.65
CA LEU A 555 -5.03 -15.54 14.13
C LEU A 555 -5.53 -14.40 15.03
N LEU A 556 -6.35 -14.71 16.05
CA LEU A 556 -6.80 -13.75 17.06
C LEU A 556 -6.00 -13.93 18.36
N PRO A 557 -5.62 -12.84 19.03
CA PRO A 557 -4.77 -12.94 20.22
C PRO A 557 -5.47 -13.65 21.38
N ASN A 558 -4.68 -14.34 22.20
CA ASN A 558 -5.10 -15.01 23.45
C ASN A 558 -6.32 -15.96 23.30
N GLY A 559 -6.47 -16.62 22.14
CA GLY A 559 -7.53 -17.61 21.90
C GLY A 559 -8.95 -17.04 21.86
N ARG A 560 -9.09 -15.71 21.72
CA ARG A 560 -10.37 -15.00 21.67
C ARG A 560 -11.19 -15.43 20.45
N ARG A 561 -12.52 -15.54 20.59
CA ARG A 561 -13.40 -16.02 19.51
C ARG A 561 -14.22 -14.89 18.88
N ALA A 562 -13.91 -14.60 17.61
CA ALA A 562 -14.65 -13.74 16.70
C ALA A 562 -14.30 -14.10 15.24
N LYS A 563 -14.99 -13.47 14.29
CA LYS A 563 -14.55 -13.35 12.89
C LYS A 563 -14.27 -11.88 12.56
N VAL A 564 -13.00 -11.50 12.37
CA VAL A 564 -12.63 -10.11 12.06
C VAL A 564 -12.33 -9.98 10.57
N GLY A 565 -13.15 -9.21 9.85
CA GLY A 565 -12.86 -8.85 8.46
C GLY A 565 -11.83 -7.73 8.42
N PHE A 566 -10.61 -8.01 7.97
CA PHE A 566 -9.55 -7.02 7.82
C PHE A 566 -9.48 -6.53 6.38
N ILE A 567 -9.45 -5.21 6.18
CA ILE A 567 -9.32 -4.54 4.88
C ILE A 567 -8.10 -3.62 4.94
N TYR A 568 -7.15 -3.79 4.03
CA TYR A 568 -6.09 -2.82 3.78
C TYR A 568 -6.44 -2.02 2.52
N LEU A 569 -6.46 -0.70 2.66
CA LEU A 569 -6.82 0.21 1.58
C LEU A 569 -5.71 1.22 1.33
N SER A 570 -4.95 1.02 0.24
CA SER A 570 -3.75 1.81 -0.06
C SER A 570 -4.03 3.21 -0.63
N SER A 571 -5.11 3.41 -1.37
CA SER A 571 -5.50 4.68 -2.00
C SER A 571 -6.97 4.66 -2.44
N PHE A 572 -7.50 5.82 -2.87
CA PHE A 572 -8.82 5.92 -3.48
C PHE A 572 -8.72 5.99 -5.01
N TYR A 573 -8.47 4.84 -5.63
CA TYR A 573 -8.24 4.70 -7.08
C TYR A 573 -9.54 4.59 -7.90
N ARG A 574 -9.48 5.07 -9.15
CA ARG A 574 -10.60 5.12 -10.11
C ARG A 574 -10.09 5.08 -11.55
N ASP A 575 -10.70 4.28 -12.41
CA ASP A 575 -10.51 4.35 -13.86
C ASP A 575 -11.05 5.68 -14.42
N TRP A 576 -10.14 6.58 -14.80
CA TRP A 576 -10.48 7.88 -15.42
C TRP A 576 -10.71 7.79 -16.93
N HIS A 577 -10.30 6.70 -17.60
CA HIS A 577 -10.42 6.56 -19.05
C HIS A 577 -11.80 6.07 -19.49
N ARG A 578 -12.51 5.33 -18.62
CA ARG A 578 -13.84 4.77 -18.90
C ARG A 578 -15.02 5.54 -18.29
N VAL A 579 -14.79 6.77 -17.85
CA VAL A 579 -15.84 7.62 -17.26
C VAL A 579 -16.86 8.02 -18.33
N GLY A 580 -17.98 7.29 -18.39
CA GLY A 580 -19.07 7.49 -19.36
C GLY A 580 -19.35 6.28 -20.26
N GLU A 581 -18.47 5.27 -20.28
CA GLU A 581 -18.75 3.97 -20.91
C GLU A 581 -19.57 3.06 -19.97
N LYS A 582 -19.92 1.84 -20.42
CA LYS A 582 -20.67 0.86 -19.60
C LYS A 582 -19.94 0.61 -18.26
N GLN A 583 -20.56 1.09 -17.19
CA GLN A 583 -20.00 1.24 -15.84
C GLN A 583 -19.51 -0.08 -15.22
N GLU A 584 -19.99 -1.22 -15.72
CA GLU A 584 -19.61 -2.57 -15.31
C GLU A 584 -18.12 -2.89 -15.54
N LEU A 585 -17.50 -2.28 -16.57
CA LEU A 585 -16.12 -2.53 -17.01
C LEU A 585 -15.07 -1.56 -16.42
N ALA A 586 -15.51 -0.54 -15.68
CA ALA A 586 -14.61 0.33 -14.93
C ALA A 586 -14.20 -0.37 -13.62
N PHE A 587 -12.97 -0.14 -13.19
CA PHE A 587 -12.45 -0.60 -11.91
C PHE A 587 -12.30 0.60 -10.96
N SER A 588 -12.64 0.40 -9.69
CA SER A 588 -12.63 1.46 -8.69
C SER A 588 -12.58 0.85 -7.28
N VAL A 589 -12.04 1.63 -6.33
CA VAL A 589 -11.98 1.22 -4.93
C VAL A 589 -13.36 0.91 -4.35
N THR A 590 -14.39 1.69 -4.70
CA THR A 590 -15.75 1.47 -4.20
C THR A 590 -16.27 0.09 -4.62
N LYS A 591 -16.01 -0.33 -5.87
CA LYS A 591 -16.41 -1.65 -6.39
C LYS A 591 -15.69 -2.78 -5.64
N ASP A 592 -14.38 -2.66 -5.46
CA ASP A 592 -13.58 -3.67 -4.77
C ASP A 592 -13.95 -3.79 -3.29
N VAL A 593 -14.13 -2.66 -2.59
CA VAL A 593 -14.63 -2.65 -1.20
C VAL A 593 -16.04 -3.25 -1.13
N HIS A 594 -16.94 -2.92 -2.08
CA HIS A 594 -18.27 -3.53 -2.12
C HIS A 594 -18.20 -5.07 -2.27
N GLU A 595 -17.35 -5.60 -3.15
CA GLU A 595 -17.14 -7.05 -3.32
C GLU A 595 -16.58 -7.71 -2.05
N ILE A 596 -15.62 -7.07 -1.40
CA ILE A 596 -15.06 -7.49 -0.11
C ILE A 596 -16.15 -7.54 0.98
N LEU A 597 -17.00 -6.53 1.06
CA LEU A 597 -18.09 -6.46 2.04
C LEU A 597 -19.19 -7.49 1.75
N ARG A 598 -19.47 -7.84 0.48
CA ARG A 598 -20.38 -8.97 0.12
C ARG A 598 -19.79 -10.30 0.62
N ARG A 599 -18.50 -10.53 0.39
CA ARG A 599 -17.80 -11.73 0.89
C ARG A 599 -17.85 -11.80 2.42
N PHE A 600 -17.54 -10.70 3.11
CA PHE A 600 -17.62 -10.62 4.56
C PHE A 600 -19.04 -10.86 5.11
N GLN A 601 -20.08 -10.52 4.35
CA GLN A 601 -21.47 -10.81 4.68
C GLN A 601 -21.77 -12.32 4.59
N SER A 602 -21.30 -13.01 3.54
CA SER A 602 -21.48 -14.47 3.39
C SER A 602 -20.65 -15.26 4.39
N GLU A 603 -19.43 -14.82 4.70
CA GLU A 603 -18.57 -15.40 5.74
C GLU A 603 -19.02 -15.07 7.16
N GLN A 604 -20.01 -14.18 7.33
CA GLN A 604 -20.59 -13.75 8.60
C GLN A 604 -19.56 -13.13 9.55
N VAL A 605 -18.78 -12.15 9.10
CA VAL A 605 -17.85 -11.42 9.98
C VAL A 605 -18.59 -10.75 11.14
N ASP A 606 -17.95 -10.69 12.29
CA ASP A 606 -18.45 -10.06 13.50
C ASP A 606 -18.16 -8.56 13.55
N MET A 607 -17.02 -8.16 12.99
CA MET A 607 -16.56 -6.78 12.94
C MET A 607 -15.59 -6.55 11.78
N ILE A 608 -15.27 -5.29 11.52
CA ILE A 608 -14.36 -4.83 10.47
C ILE A 608 -13.17 -4.10 11.11
N VAL A 609 -11.96 -4.33 10.58
CA VAL A 609 -10.80 -3.46 10.79
C VAL A 609 -10.39 -2.94 9.41
N LEU A 610 -10.37 -1.61 9.23
CA LEU A 610 -9.97 -0.93 8.01
C LEU A 610 -8.64 -0.21 8.24
N ASP A 611 -7.59 -0.63 7.54
CA ASP A 611 -6.26 -0.05 7.63
C ASP A 611 -6.05 1.01 6.54
N LEU A 612 -5.87 2.25 7.00
CA LEU A 612 -5.60 3.46 6.21
C LEU A 612 -4.22 4.06 6.55
N ARG A 613 -3.35 3.37 7.30
CA ARG A 613 -2.10 3.94 7.83
C ARG A 613 -1.25 4.62 6.78
N THR A 614 -1.14 4.04 5.60
CA THR A 614 -0.32 4.53 4.47
C THR A 614 -1.16 5.13 3.34
N ASN A 615 -2.44 5.42 3.57
CA ASN A 615 -3.36 5.91 2.54
C ASN A 615 -3.31 7.44 2.43
N THR A 616 -2.72 7.93 1.35
CA THR A 616 -2.55 9.37 1.08
C THR A 616 -3.72 10.01 0.33
N GLY A 617 -4.87 9.34 0.25
CA GLY A 617 -6.08 9.83 -0.41
C GLY A 617 -6.25 9.34 -1.86
N GLY A 618 -6.82 10.18 -2.72
CA GLY A 618 -7.14 9.85 -4.12
C GLY A 618 -8.42 10.55 -4.61
N SER A 619 -9.22 9.85 -5.40
CA SER A 619 -10.49 10.33 -5.95
C SER A 619 -11.49 10.69 -4.85
N LEU A 620 -11.88 11.98 -4.79
CA LEU A 620 -12.89 12.49 -3.86
C LEU A 620 -14.23 11.75 -3.96
N GLN A 621 -14.68 11.46 -5.19
CA GLN A 621 -15.93 10.74 -5.41
C GLN A 621 -15.88 9.31 -4.88
N GLU A 622 -14.76 8.61 -5.10
CA GLU A 622 -14.59 7.25 -4.57
C GLU A 622 -14.53 7.24 -3.03
N CYS A 623 -13.99 8.29 -2.42
CA CYS A 623 -14.05 8.44 -0.97
C CYS A 623 -15.50 8.58 -0.47
N ILE A 624 -16.32 9.41 -1.14
CA ILE A 624 -17.74 9.59 -0.80
C ILE A 624 -18.49 8.26 -0.92
N ASP A 625 -18.34 7.57 -2.05
CA ASP A 625 -19.07 6.32 -2.32
C ASP A 625 -18.57 5.16 -1.45
N THR A 626 -17.26 5.08 -1.15
CA THR A 626 -16.70 4.11 -0.21
C THR A 626 -17.20 4.36 1.23
N ALA A 627 -17.28 5.62 1.68
CA ALA A 627 -17.85 5.95 2.99
C ALA A 627 -19.34 5.55 3.07
N SER A 628 -20.07 5.72 1.97
CA SER A 628 -21.48 5.35 1.86
C SER A 628 -21.73 3.84 2.04
N LEU A 629 -20.79 2.96 1.65
CA LEU A 629 -20.90 1.51 1.93
C LEU A 629 -20.94 1.19 3.44
N PHE A 630 -20.38 2.05 4.29
CA PHE A 630 -20.33 1.86 5.74
C PHE A 630 -21.40 2.66 6.49
N ILE A 631 -21.71 3.87 6.03
CA ILE A 631 -22.62 4.84 6.67
C ILE A 631 -24.05 4.72 6.14
N GLY A 632 -24.22 4.48 4.83
CA GLY A 632 -25.48 4.56 4.10
C GLY A 632 -25.71 5.96 3.51
N SER A 633 -26.97 6.40 3.54
CA SER A 633 -27.37 7.74 3.14
C SER A 633 -27.10 8.78 4.23
N GLY A 634 -26.53 9.92 3.82
CA GLY A 634 -26.15 11.02 4.71
C GLY A 634 -25.03 11.85 4.10
N ASN A 635 -24.83 13.07 4.62
CA ASN A 635 -23.71 13.93 4.22
C ASN A 635 -22.38 13.32 4.70
N ILE A 636 -21.45 13.08 3.78
CA ILE A 636 -20.12 12.51 4.05
C ILE A 636 -19.09 13.63 4.24
N LEU A 637 -19.18 14.70 3.44
CA LEU A 637 -18.35 15.89 3.59
C LEU A 637 -19.09 17.14 3.10
N GLN A 638 -18.55 18.30 3.47
CA GLN A 638 -18.91 19.59 2.90
C GLN A 638 -17.67 20.20 2.24
N VAL A 639 -17.84 21.02 1.21
CA VAL A 639 -16.76 21.87 0.66
C VAL A 639 -17.17 23.33 0.69
N LYS A 640 -16.19 24.23 0.87
CA LYS A 640 -16.35 25.68 0.73
C LYS A 640 -15.33 26.19 -0.28
N GLY A 641 -15.81 26.94 -1.28
CA GLY A 641 -14.95 27.65 -2.24
C GLY A 641 -14.52 29.02 -1.74
N ARG A 642 -13.87 29.79 -2.61
CA ARG A 642 -13.56 31.21 -2.38
C ARG A 642 -14.81 32.10 -2.34
N ASP A 643 -15.92 31.66 -2.92
CA ASP A 643 -17.22 32.34 -2.95
C ASP A 643 -18.04 32.14 -1.66
N ASP A 644 -17.43 31.56 -0.61
CA ASP A 644 -18.05 31.15 0.66
C ASP A 644 -19.28 30.22 0.52
N ASN A 645 -19.53 29.70 -0.68
CA ASN A 645 -20.62 28.78 -0.96
C ASN A 645 -20.28 27.39 -0.42
N VAL A 646 -21.11 26.90 0.51
CA VAL A 646 -20.97 25.59 1.13
C VAL A 646 -21.83 24.55 0.40
N GLN A 647 -21.18 23.56 -0.21
CA GLN A 647 -21.85 22.43 -0.86
C GLN A 647 -21.66 21.17 -0.01
N SER A 648 -22.71 20.37 0.17
CA SER A 648 -22.65 19.12 0.92
C SER A 648 -22.74 17.93 -0.05
N TYR A 649 -21.88 16.93 0.12
CA TYR A 649 -21.88 15.71 -0.67
C TYR A 649 -22.30 14.53 0.19
N GLY A 650 -23.34 13.82 -0.26
CA GLY A 650 -23.85 12.64 0.40
C GLY A 650 -23.55 11.36 -0.37
N GLY A 651 -23.52 10.24 0.37
CA GLY A 651 -23.33 8.92 -0.20
C GLY A 651 -24.57 8.39 -0.93
N THR A 652 -24.36 7.64 -2.01
CA THR A 652 -25.42 7.03 -2.84
C THR A 652 -25.61 5.52 -2.63
N GLN A 653 -24.70 4.87 -1.90
CA GLN A 653 -24.67 3.43 -1.69
C GLN A 653 -25.52 3.01 -0.47
N ALA A 654 -26.04 1.80 -0.51
CA ALA A 654 -26.70 1.20 0.65
C ALA A 654 -25.67 0.77 1.71
N ALA A 655 -25.94 1.07 2.99
CA ALA A 655 -25.11 0.62 4.09
C ALA A 655 -25.03 -0.92 4.14
N MET A 656 -23.81 -1.46 4.13
CA MET A 656 -23.56 -2.90 4.16
C MET A 656 -23.33 -3.41 5.59
N LEU A 657 -23.37 -4.75 5.73
CA LEU A 657 -23.09 -5.48 6.97
C LEU A 657 -23.97 -5.08 8.18
N ASN A 658 -25.11 -4.43 7.97
CA ASN A 658 -26.11 -4.10 9.00
C ASN A 658 -25.50 -3.47 10.27
N GLY A 659 -24.52 -2.59 10.10
CA GLY A 659 -23.87 -1.89 11.21
C GLY A 659 -23.00 -2.77 12.12
N LYS A 660 -22.32 -3.82 11.60
CA LYS A 660 -21.27 -4.51 12.40
C LYS A 660 -20.25 -3.49 12.96
N PRO A 661 -19.77 -3.66 14.21
CA PRO A 661 -18.69 -2.86 14.78
C PRO A 661 -17.50 -2.72 13.84
N MET A 662 -16.86 -1.55 13.87
CA MET A 662 -15.77 -1.19 12.97
C MET A 662 -14.68 -0.41 13.70
N VAL A 663 -13.44 -0.67 13.31
CA VAL A 663 -12.25 0.09 13.67
C VAL A 663 -11.59 0.61 12.39
N VAL A 664 -11.09 1.84 12.42
CA VAL A 664 -10.22 2.44 11.40
C VAL A 664 -8.84 2.62 12.00
N LEU A 665 -7.80 2.10 11.34
CA LEU A 665 -6.41 2.24 11.74
C LEU A 665 -5.74 3.33 10.88
N THR A 666 -5.11 4.30 11.52
CA THR A 666 -4.55 5.51 10.88
C THR A 666 -3.11 5.79 11.32
N SER A 667 -2.43 6.71 10.63
CA SER A 667 -1.13 7.26 11.04
C SER A 667 -0.98 8.71 10.56
N ARG A 668 0.14 9.37 10.87
CA ARG A 668 0.50 10.69 10.29
C ARG A 668 0.68 10.68 8.76
N LEU A 669 0.73 9.52 8.12
CA LEU A 669 0.73 9.37 6.66
C LEU A 669 -0.69 9.22 6.06
N THR A 670 -1.71 8.97 6.90
CA THR A 670 -3.12 8.99 6.48
C THR A 670 -3.50 10.42 6.10
N SER A 671 -3.87 10.67 4.84
CA SER A 671 -4.05 12.02 4.31
C SER A 671 -5.26 12.18 3.37
N SER A 672 -5.81 13.39 3.29
CA SER A 672 -6.80 13.82 2.30
C SER A 672 -8.05 12.92 2.27
N GLY A 673 -8.32 12.20 1.17
CA GLY A 673 -9.45 11.25 1.07
C GLY A 673 -9.52 10.22 2.20
N ALA A 674 -8.38 9.79 2.77
CA ALA A 674 -8.40 8.88 3.91
C ALA A 674 -8.86 9.56 5.20
N GLU A 675 -8.58 10.85 5.36
CA GLU A 675 -9.04 11.68 6.48
C GLU A 675 -10.53 12.02 6.36
N ILE A 676 -11.05 12.22 5.13
CA ILE A 676 -12.49 12.32 4.87
C ILE A 676 -13.20 11.04 5.34
N LEU A 677 -12.73 9.86 4.92
CA LEU A 677 -13.33 8.58 5.32
C LEU A 677 -13.26 8.36 6.83
N ALA A 678 -12.09 8.56 7.45
CA ALA A 678 -11.91 8.39 8.89
C ALA A 678 -12.77 9.39 9.71
N GLY A 679 -12.73 10.67 9.35
CA GLY A 679 -13.48 11.74 10.02
C GLY A 679 -15.00 11.58 9.89
N ALA A 680 -15.50 11.19 8.71
CA ALA A 680 -16.92 10.87 8.53
C ALA A 680 -17.34 9.65 9.36
N LEU A 681 -16.54 8.57 9.37
CA LEU A 681 -16.84 7.39 10.19
C LEU A 681 -16.82 7.70 11.69
N GLN A 682 -15.95 8.61 12.15
CA GLN A 682 -15.89 9.08 13.53
C GLN A 682 -17.10 9.96 13.90
N ASP A 683 -17.46 10.94 13.06
CA ASP A 683 -18.59 11.86 13.29
C ASP A 683 -19.92 11.12 13.40
N TYR A 684 -20.15 10.16 12.50
CA TYR A 684 -21.33 9.28 12.57
C TYR A 684 -21.28 8.29 13.74
N ARG A 685 -20.21 8.28 14.55
CA ARG A 685 -19.91 7.26 15.58
C ARG A 685 -20.01 5.83 15.01
N ARG A 686 -19.66 5.66 13.74
CA ARG A 686 -19.74 4.42 12.96
C ARG A 686 -18.54 3.50 13.23
N ALA A 687 -17.37 4.07 13.48
CA ALA A 687 -16.14 3.36 13.78
C ALA A 687 -15.33 4.07 14.88
N LEU A 688 -14.48 3.31 15.58
CA LEU A 688 -13.40 3.85 16.41
C LEU A 688 -12.17 4.11 15.53
N VAL A 689 -11.55 5.28 15.66
CA VAL A 689 -10.26 5.60 15.05
C VAL A 689 -9.15 5.21 16.02
N ILE A 690 -8.14 4.48 15.55
CA ILE A 690 -6.98 4.02 16.32
C ILE A 690 -5.72 4.36 15.51
N GLY A 691 -4.62 4.72 16.18
CA GLY A 691 -3.34 4.94 15.52
C GLY A 691 -2.50 6.00 16.21
N ASP A 692 -1.77 6.77 15.41
CA ASP A 692 -1.06 7.97 15.85
C ASP A 692 -2.03 8.98 16.49
N ASP A 693 -1.51 9.98 17.20
CA ASP A 693 -2.35 10.96 17.93
C ASP A 693 -3.36 11.68 17.03
N ARG A 694 -2.95 11.94 15.79
CA ARG A 694 -3.75 12.52 14.70
C ARG A 694 -3.16 12.17 13.34
N THR A 695 -3.97 12.32 12.30
CA THR A 695 -3.56 12.13 10.89
C THR A 695 -2.76 13.30 10.33
N HIS A 696 -2.44 13.26 9.02
CA HIS A 696 -1.56 14.22 8.34
C HIS A 696 -2.01 15.68 8.46
N GLY A 697 -3.31 15.93 8.28
CA GLY A 697 -3.91 17.26 8.32
C GLY A 697 -4.20 17.90 6.97
N SER A 698 -4.40 17.15 5.88
CA SER A 698 -4.77 17.75 4.59
C SER A 698 -6.27 17.96 4.52
N GLY A 699 -6.72 19.21 4.33
CA GLY A 699 -8.13 19.60 4.21
C GLY A 699 -8.48 20.29 2.89
N LEU A 700 -7.60 20.24 1.89
CA LEU A 700 -7.71 21.03 0.66
C LEU A 700 -8.11 20.17 -0.54
N VAL A 701 -8.90 20.76 -1.43
CA VAL A 701 -9.30 20.19 -2.72
C VAL A 701 -8.68 21.03 -3.83
N ALA A 702 -7.81 20.39 -4.61
CA ALA A 702 -7.23 20.97 -5.81
C ALA A 702 -7.91 20.42 -7.07
N ASN A 703 -8.07 21.27 -8.08
CA ASN A 703 -8.60 20.90 -9.40
C ASN A 703 -7.48 21.00 -10.45
N LEU A 704 -7.46 20.08 -11.40
CA LEU A 704 -6.51 20.07 -12.50
C LEU A 704 -7.11 20.80 -13.71
N ARG A 705 -6.42 21.82 -14.22
CA ARG A 705 -6.86 22.65 -15.34
C ARG A 705 -5.89 22.56 -16.51
N ASP A 706 -6.43 22.26 -17.68
CA ASP A 706 -5.72 22.28 -18.96
C ASP A 706 -5.55 23.74 -19.42
N LEU A 707 -4.32 24.24 -19.33
CA LEU A 707 -4.02 25.65 -19.59
C LEU A 707 -4.23 26.05 -21.06
N GLY A 708 -4.16 25.10 -21.99
CA GLY A 708 -4.46 25.33 -23.41
C GLY A 708 -5.93 25.64 -23.63
N LYS A 709 -6.80 24.81 -23.04
CA LYS A 709 -8.26 24.93 -23.15
C LYS A 709 -8.83 26.15 -22.43
N GLU A 710 -8.18 26.61 -21.36
CA GLU A 710 -8.57 27.82 -20.63
C GLU A 710 -8.38 29.11 -21.46
N LEU A 711 -7.30 29.21 -22.24
CA LEU A 711 -7.08 30.36 -23.14
C LEU A 711 -7.90 30.24 -24.43
N PHE A 712 -7.94 29.05 -25.04
CA PHE A 712 -8.52 28.87 -26.36
C PHE A 712 -9.44 27.64 -26.38
N LYS A 713 -10.73 27.88 -26.11
CA LYS A 713 -11.79 26.88 -26.28
C LYS A 713 -11.74 26.35 -27.72
N ASN A 714 -11.58 25.03 -27.86
CA ASN A 714 -11.42 24.29 -29.13
C ASN A 714 -10.03 24.35 -29.81
N THR A 715 -8.94 24.50 -29.06
CA THR A 715 -7.59 24.23 -29.58
C THR A 715 -6.94 23.00 -28.93
N ASN A 716 -5.99 22.40 -29.64
CA ASN A 716 -5.06 21.39 -29.11
C ASN A 716 -3.72 22.03 -28.71
N THR A 717 -3.74 23.28 -28.24
CA THR A 717 -2.51 24.01 -27.86
C THR A 717 -1.98 23.48 -26.54
N ASP A 718 -0.83 22.83 -26.57
CA ASP A 718 -0.27 22.17 -25.38
C ASP A 718 0.52 23.16 -24.50
N PHE A 719 -0.10 23.56 -23.41
CA PHE A 719 0.44 24.46 -22.38
C PHE A 719 0.59 23.77 -21.01
N GLY A 720 0.55 22.43 -20.96
CA GLY A 720 0.61 21.69 -19.70
C GLY A 720 -0.65 21.83 -18.83
N GLN A 721 -0.54 21.44 -17.56
CA GLN A 721 -1.65 21.38 -16.61
C GLN A 721 -1.34 22.15 -15.33
N LEU A 722 -2.32 22.89 -14.80
CA LEU A 722 -2.25 23.55 -13.51
C LEU A 722 -3.15 22.83 -12.50
N LYS A 723 -2.56 22.18 -11.49
CA LYS A 723 -3.25 21.76 -10.26
C LYS A 723 -3.37 22.99 -9.36
N LEU A 724 -4.60 23.42 -9.11
CA LEU A 724 -4.91 24.63 -8.36
C LEU A 724 -5.77 24.31 -7.14
N THR A 725 -5.33 24.73 -5.95
CA THR A 725 -6.14 24.66 -4.72
C THR A 725 -7.32 25.63 -4.82
N ILE A 726 -8.56 25.11 -4.86
CA ILE A 726 -9.78 25.90 -5.13
C ILE A 726 -10.84 25.85 -4.02
N GLN A 727 -10.82 24.81 -3.18
CA GLN A 727 -11.83 24.57 -2.14
C GLN A 727 -11.17 23.95 -0.91
N ARG A 728 -11.75 24.17 0.26
CA ARG A 728 -11.47 23.42 1.49
C ARG A 728 -12.60 22.43 1.74
N PHE A 729 -12.29 21.24 2.24
CA PHE A 729 -13.30 20.29 2.70
C PHE A 729 -13.41 20.24 4.22
N TYR A 730 -14.59 19.83 4.68
CA TYR A 730 -15.01 19.79 6.08
C TYR A 730 -15.75 18.48 6.33
N ARG A 731 -15.56 17.93 7.53
CA ARG A 731 -16.24 16.76 8.07
C ARG A 731 -17.73 17.06 8.27
N PRO A 732 -18.61 16.05 8.44
CA PRO A 732 -20.03 16.27 8.77
C PRO A 732 -20.26 17.17 10.00
N SER A 733 -19.36 17.14 10.98
CA SER A 733 -19.32 18.04 12.15
C SER A 733 -19.03 19.52 11.85
N GLY A 734 -18.64 19.86 10.62
CA GLY A 734 -18.25 21.22 10.22
C GLY A 734 -16.77 21.55 10.41
N ASP A 735 -15.98 20.67 11.04
CA ASP A 735 -14.53 20.85 11.17
C ASP A 735 -13.77 20.47 9.90
N SER A 736 -12.82 21.31 9.47
CA SER A 736 -11.85 20.90 8.44
C SER A 736 -10.78 20.00 9.03
N THR A 737 -10.25 19.07 8.24
CA THR A 737 -9.03 18.34 8.59
C THR A 737 -7.77 19.17 8.36
N GLN A 738 -7.87 20.36 7.73
CA GLN A 738 -6.70 21.20 7.43
C GLN A 738 -5.91 21.53 8.71
N VAL A 739 -4.60 21.27 8.70
CA VAL A 739 -3.64 21.41 9.82
C VAL A 739 -3.91 20.50 11.03
N GLN A 740 -5.16 20.20 11.40
CA GLN A 740 -5.50 19.42 12.59
C GLN A 740 -5.56 17.90 12.36
N GLY A 741 -6.01 17.47 11.19
CA GLY A 741 -6.29 16.07 10.86
C GLY A 741 -7.56 15.52 11.52
N VAL A 742 -7.59 14.21 11.68
CA VAL A 742 -8.56 13.43 12.45
C VAL A 742 -7.82 12.88 13.66
N GLU A 743 -8.30 13.18 14.87
CA GLU A 743 -7.73 12.68 16.11
C GLU A 743 -8.15 11.23 16.36
N SER A 744 -7.24 10.41 16.91
CA SER A 744 -7.55 9.01 17.24
C SER A 744 -8.35 8.88 18.53
N ASP A 745 -9.36 8.00 18.54
CA ASP A 745 -10.14 7.66 19.73
C ASP A 745 -9.35 6.78 20.73
N VAL A 746 -8.34 6.05 20.24
CA VAL A 746 -7.34 5.34 21.04
C VAL A 746 -5.96 5.54 20.41
N VAL A 747 -5.02 6.11 21.16
CA VAL A 747 -3.68 6.49 20.68
C VAL A 747 -2.67 5.38 20.96
N LEU A 748 -1.89 5.05 19.94
CA LEU A 748 -0.76 4.12 19.96
C LEU A 748 0.53 4.85 19.53
N PRO A 749 1.67 4.64 20.20
CA PRO A 749 2.94 5.25 19.82
C PRO A 749 3.50 4.60 18.55
N SER A 750 4.15 5.39 17.70
CA SER A 750 4.78 4.94 16.47
C SER A 750 5.92 5.89 16.08
N LEU A 751 6.76 5.47 15.13
CA LEU A 751 7.79 6.35 14.56
C LEU A 751 7.18 7.49 13.71
N THR A 752 6.08 7.24 12.98
CA THR A 752 5.36 8.31 12.27
C THR A 752 4.77 9.33 13.23
N GLY A 753 4.32 8.92 14.42
CA GLY A 753 3.81 9.80 15.49
C GLY A 753 4.82 10.79 16.07
N VAL A 754 6.09 10.76 15.65
CA VAL A 754 7.10 11.78 15.98
C VAL A 754 7.71 12.42 14.72
N ALA A 755 7.50 11.83 13.54
CA ALA A 755 8.04 12.35 12.29
C ALA A 755 7.46 13.73 11.93
N ASP A 756 8.34 14.57 11.37
CA ASP A 756 8.04 15.90 10.82
C ASP A 756 7.45 15.77 9.41
N THR A 757 6.21 15.28 9.35
CA THR A 757 5.51 14.93 8.09
C THR A 757 4.04 15.34 8.11
N ARG A 758 3.68 16.41 8.82
CA ARG A 758 2.29 16.90 8.93
C ARG A 758 2.08 18.11 8.02
N GLU A 759 0.83 18.37 7.65
CA GLU A 759 0.45 19.57 6.88
C GLU A 759 0.94 20.85 7.56
N GLU A 760 0.90 20.90 8.90
CA GLU A 760 1.29 22.07 9.71
C GLU A 760 2.76 22.50 9.58
N THR A 761 3.64 21.58 9.14
CA THR A 761 5.07 21.86 9.00
C THR A 761 5.48 22.16 7.56
N LEU A 762 4.53 22.10 6.62
CA LEU A 762 4.72 22.56 5.25
C LEU A 762 4.71 24.10 5.17
N PRO A 763 5.68 24.72 4.48
CA PRO A 763 5.70 26.17 4.30
C PRO A 763 4.40 26.70 3.68
N TYR A 764 3.89 27.79 4.25
CA TYR A 764 2.72 28.52 3.74
C TYR A 764 1.43 27.71 3.62
N THR A 765 1.29 26.61 4.38
CA THR A 765 0.01 25.90 4.49
C THR A 765 -1.13 26.84 4.90
N LEU A 766 -2.34 26.54 4.42
CA LEU A 766 -3.53 27.32 4.76
C LEU A 766 -4.02 26.91 6.15
N GLU A 767 -4.51 27.89 6.92
CA GLU A 767 -4.96 27.69 8.30
C GLU A 767 -6.17 26.74 8.41
N PHE A 768 -6.40 26.24 9.63
CA PHE A 768 -7.63 25.52 9.99
C PHE A 768 -8.86 26.43 9.86
N ASP A 769 -10.02 25.85 9.53
CA ASP A 769 -11.29 26.56 9.38
C ASP A 769 -12.46 25.63 9.80
N ARG A 770 -13.57 26.23 10.25
CA ARG A 770 -14.79 25.54 10.71
C ARG A 770 -16.02 26.20 10.10
N ILE A 771 -16.96 25.39 9.64
CA ILE A 771 -18.28 25.82 9.16
C ILE A 771 -19.40 25.26 10.05
N SER A 772 -20.65 25.63 9.77
CA SER A 772 -21.81 25.00 10.40
C SER A 772 -21.89 23.51 10.04
N PRO A 773 -22.18 22.62 11.01
CA PRO A 773 -22.32 21.19 10.77
C PRO A 773 -23.34 20.86 9.67
N ALA A 774 -23.08 19.79 8.93
CA ALA A 774 -24.06 19.22 8.01
C ALA A 774 -25.25 18.63 8.78
N SER A 775 -26.38 18.43 8.09
CA SER A 775 -27.45 17.59 8.62
C SER A 775 -27.04 16.12 8.55
N PHE A 776 -26.80 15.48 9.70
CA PHE A 776 -26.57 14.04 9.82
C PHE A 776 -27.08 13.49 11.15
N VAL A 777 -27.25 12.16 11.23
CA VAL A 777 -27.67 11.47 12.45
C VAL A 777 -26.57 10.49 12.86
N ALA A 778 -25.89 10.77 13.98
CA ALA A 778 -24.90 9.85 14.53
C ALA A 778 -25.55 8.54 14.98
N GLN A 779 -24.88 7.43 14.68
CA GLN A 779 -25.36 6.06 14.91
C GLN A 779 -25.03 5.61 16.35
N ASP A 780 -25.92 4.82 16.96
CA ASP A 780 -25.67 4.25 18.29
C ASP A 780 -24.90 2.92 18.22
N HIS A 781 -23.58 3.03 18.10
CA HIS A 781 -22.66 1.90 18.27
C HIS A 781 -22.08 1.77 19.69
N GLY A 782 -22.47 2.64 20.63
CA GLY A 782 -21.91 2.71 21.98
C GLY A 782 -20.50 3.32 22.05
N ILE A 783 -20.08 4.09 21.04
CA ILE A 783 -18.82 4.85 21.05
C ILE A 783 -19.05 6.16 21.83
N ASP A 784 -18.57 6.19 23.08
CA ASP A 784 -18.56 7.34 23.96
C ASP A 784 -17.19 7.48 24.67
N GLU A 785 -16.94 8.63 25.29
CA GLU A 785 -15.66 8.91 25.96
C GLU A 785 -15.32 7.91 27.08
N LYS A 786 -16.34 7.29 27.69
CA LYS A 786 -16.16 6.26 28.71
C LYS A 786 -15.67 4.94 28.11
N LEU A 787 -16.12 4.57 26.91
CA LEU A 787 -15.57 3.46 26.14
C LEU A 787 -14.14 3.79 25.70
N LYS A 788 -13.91 4.96 25.10
CA LYS A 788 -12.58 5.37 24.60
C LYS A 788 -11.52 5.32 25.70
N GLY A 789 -11.74 6.04 26.81
CA GLY A 789 -10.82 6.04 27.95
C GLY A 789 -10.61 4.65 28.55
N ARG A 790 -11.63 3.79 28.55
CA ARG A 790 -11.48 2.38 28.97
C ARG A 790 -10.60 1.58 28.01
N LEU A 791 -10.79 1.73 26.70
CA LEU A 791 -10.01 1.02 25.68
C LEU A 791 -8.54 1.47 25.71
N GLN A 792 -8.29 2.77 25.90
CA GLN A 792 -6.95 3.31 26.14
C GLN A 792 -6.31 2.67 27.37
N SER A 793 -6.98 2.68 28.54
CA SER A 793 -6.45 2.07 29.77
C SER A 793 -6.16 0.56 29.62
N LEU A 794 -6.99 -0.18 28.88
CA LEU A 794 -6.76 -1.60 28.59
C LEU A 794 -5.57 -1.81 27.64
N SER A 795 -5.38 -0.91 26.68
CA SER A 795 -4.21 -0.91 25.79
C SER A 795 -2.94 -0.62 26.57
N ASP A 796 -2.90 0.47 27.33
CA ASP A 796 -1.73 0.89 28.10
C ASP A 796 -1.25 -0.21 29.06
N ALA A 797 -2.18 -0.90 29.73
CA ALA A 797 -1.88 -2.03 30.59
C ALA A 797 -1.24 -3.23 29.85
N ARG A 798 -1.68 -3.53 28.61
CA ARG A 798 -1.04 -4.57 27.78
C ARG A 798 0.31 -4.13 27.25
N ARG A 799 0.41 -2.89 26.76
CA ARG A 799 1.64 -2.34 26.16
C ARG A 799 2.77 -2.22 27.18
N ALA A 800 2.46 -1.91 28.45
CA ALA A 800 3.44 -1.89 29.54
C ALA A 800 4.19 -3.23 29.71
N GLY A 801 3.49 -4.36 29.53
CA GLY A 801 4.06 -5.70 29.59
C GLY A 801 4.60 -6.26 28.26
N SER A 802 4.56 -5.48 27.17
CA SER A 802 4.92 -5.95 25.83
C SER A 802 6.34 -5.54 25.45
N THR A 803 7.21 -6.54 25.19
CA THR A 803 8.57 -6.32 24.70
C THR A 803 8.60 -5.57 23.37
N PHE A 804 7.61 -5.79 22.49
CA PHE A 804 7.46 -5.04 21.24
C PHE A 804 7.24 -3.55 21.47
N PHE A 805 6.37 -3.17 22.41
CA PHE A 805 6.13 -1.75 22.71
C PHE A 805 7.26 -1.12 23.52
N GLN A 806 8.02 -1.90 24.28
CA GLN A 806 9.24 -1.42 24.94
C GLN A 806 10.32 -1.06 23.90
N ASP A 807 10.58 -1.94 22.91
CA ASP A 807 11.47 -1.65 21.77
C ASP A 807 10.96 -0.45 20.94
N LEU A 808 9.66 -0.44 20.59
CA LEU A 808 9.08 0.64 19.80
C LEU A 808 9.20 2.00 20.51
N ASN A 809 8.91 2.07 21.81
CA ASN A 809 9.07 3.30 22.58
C ASN A 809 10.55 3.75 22.62
N GLN A 810 11.49 2.83 22.84
CA GLN A 810 12.92 3.14 22.80
C GLN A 810 13.35 3.68 21.42
N ARG A 811 12.87 3.06 20.33
CA ARG A 811 13.12 3.53 18.96
C ARG A 811 12.49 4.90 18.70
N VAL A 812 11.29 5.17 19.20
CA VAL A 812 10.60 6.46 19.13
C VAL A 812 11.37 7.56 19.87
N ASP A 813 11.83 7.31 21.08
CA ASP A 813 12.61 8.27 21.85
C ASP A 813 13.99 8.53 21.21
N THR A 814 14.62 7.48 20.69
CA THR A 814 15.90 7.57 19.96
C THR A 814 15.75 8.34 18.64
N TYR A 815 14.64 8.16 17.92
CA TYR A 815 14.32 8.92 16.71
C TYR A 815 14.00 10.39 17.02
N ARG A 816 13.30 10.68 18.14
CA ARG A 816 13.07 12.06 18.60
C ARG A 816 14.41 12.78 18.84
N GLN A 817 15.33 12.14 19.55
CA GLN A 817 16.68 12.66 19.78
C GLN A 817 17.47 12.88 18.49
N GLN A 818 17.25 12.06 17.44
CA GLN A 818 17.88 12.25 16.13
C GLN A 818 17.34 13.46 15.37
N ILE A 819 16.03 13.72 15.42
CA ILE A 819 15.43 14.93 14.84
C ILE A 819 15.93 16.19 15.57
N GLU A 820 15.99 16.14 16.90
CA GLU A 820 16.51 17.23 17.74
C GLU A 820 18.02 17.45 17.51
N ARG A 821 18.78 16.40 17.22
CA ARG A 821 20.21 16.47 16.88
C ARG A 821 20.42 17.00 15.46
N LYS A 822 20.46 18.33 15.35
CA LYS A 822 20.72 19.11 14.13
C LYS A 822 22.14 18.97 13.52
N ALA A 823 22.89 17.92 13.88
CA ALA A 823 24.24 17.65 13.38
C ALA A 823 24.65 16.17 13.47
N VAL A 824 25.50 15.73 12.55
CA VAL A 824 26.07 14.36 12.51
C VAL A 824 27.58 14.43 12.75
N PRO A 825 28.15 13.61 13.66
CA PRO A 825 29.59 13.59 13.92
C PRO A 825 30.37 12.97 12.76
N LEU A 826 31.60 13.45 12.52
CA LEU A 826 32.51 12.94 11.50
C LEU A 826 33.82 12.38 12.09
N ASN A 827 33.92 12.27 13.41
CA ASN A 827 34.87 11.33 14.02
C ASN A 827 34.36 9.90 13.74
N GLN A 828 35.22 8.97 13.30
CA GLN A 828 34.78 7.65 12.85
C GLN A 828 34.12 6.80 13.95
N SER A 829 34.64 6.79 15.18
CA SER A 829 34.03 5.98 16.25
C SER A 829 32.70 6.60 16.72
N ALA A 830 32.63 7.93 16.81
CA ALA A 830 31.39 8.65 17.09
C ALA A 830 30.35 8.47 15.97
N PHE A 831 30.77 8.44 14.71
CA PHE A 831 29.89 8.22 13.55
C PHE A 831 29.37 6.79 13.49
N VAL A 832 30.21 5.78 13.73
CA VAL A 832 29.77 4.38 13.80
C VAL A 832 28.80 4.18 14.96
N ALA A 833 29.06 4.78 16.13
CA ALA A 833 28.12 4.77 17.26
C ALA A 833 26.79 5.48 16.90
N TYR A 834 26.86 6.63 16.22
CA TYR A 834 25.68 7.37 15.74
C TYR A 834 24.87 6.57 14.71
N GLN A 835 25.50 5.87 13.76
CA GLN A 835 24.81 5.01 12.82
C GLN A 835 24.20 3.78 13.50
N ALA A 836 24.93 3.14 14.43
CA ALA A 836 24.42 1.99 15.17
C ALA A 836 23.22 2.34 16.08
N ALA A 837 23.12 3.59 16.51
CA ALA A 837 21.96 4.12 17.24
C ALA A 837 20.90 4.77 16.33
N SER A 838 21.17 4.97 15.03
CA SER A 838 20.22 5.62 14.10
C SER A 838 18.99 4.74 13.86
N VAL A 839 17.79 5.34 13.88
CA VAL A 839 16.53 4.63 13.62
C VAL A 839 15.98 5.10 12.27
N PRO A 840 15.95 4.25 11.23
CA PRO A 840 15.46 4.65 9.91
C PRO A 840 13.93 4.80 9.91
N VAL A 841 13.44 5.87 9.27
CA VAL A 841 12.00 6.17 9.19
C VAL A 841 11.23 5.13 8.36
N ASP A 842 11.87 4.52 7.36
CA ASP A 842 11.27 3.45 6.54
C ASP A 842 10.89 2.20 7.37
N ASP A 843 11.47 2.00 8.56
CA ASP A 843 11.10 0.92 9.48
C ASP A 843 9.87 1.24 10.35
N SER A 844 9.16 2.36 10.10
CA SER A 844 7.97 2.78 10.87
C SER A 844 6.85 1.74 10.87
N PHE A 845 6.67 1.04 9.75
CA PHE A 845 5.74 -0.10 9.62
C PHE A 845 6.41 -1.35 9.03
N GLY A 846 7.74 -1.29 8.86
CA GLY A 846 8.50 -2.25 8.05
C GLY A 846 8.01 -2.33 6.60
N SER A 847 8.47 -3.35 5.89
CA SER A 847 7.92 -3.72 4.58
C SER A 847 6.55 -4.38 4.74
N LEU A 848 5.51 -3.60 5.11
CA LEU A 848 4.15 -4.10 5.33
C LEU A 848 3.75 -5.08 4.21
N PRO A 849 3.54 -6.37 4.53
CA PRO A 849 3.04 -7.31 3.56
C PRO A 849 1.60 -6.89 3.20
N ASN A 850 1.27 -7.05 1.92
CA ASN A 850 0.00 -6.63 1.34
C ASN A 850 -1.23 -7.35 1.96
N ILE A 851 -0.99 -8.40 2.74
CA ILE A 851 -1.91 -8.89 3.79
C ILE A 851 -1.05 -9.04 5.06
N PRO A 852 -1.46 -8.49 6.22
CA PRO A 852 -0.64 -8.56 7.42
C PRO A 852 -0.42 -10.00 7.89
N ASP A 853 0.83 -10.35 8.19
CA ASP A 853 1.11 -11.48 9.07
C ASP A 853 0.91 -11.04 10.52
N VAL A 854 -0.36 -11.04 10.93
CA VAL A 854 -0.83 -10.63 12.26
C VAL A 854 -0.03 -11.28 13.39
N ARG A 855 0.48 -12.51 13.20
CA ARG A 855 1.21 -13.26 14.22
C ARG A 855 2.60 -12.66 14.52
N ASN A 856 3.15 -11.89 13.59
CA ASN A 856 4.49 -11.31 13.67
C ASN A 856 4.46 -9.77 13.75
N ASP A 857 3.28 -9.13 13.72
CA ASP A 857 3.10 -7.69 13.92
C ASP A 857 2.52 -7.39 15.32
N GLY A 858 3.36 -6.95 16.24
CA GLY A 858 2.97 -6.59 17.60
C GLY A 858 2.08 -5.34 17.71
N TYR A 859 2.14 -4.45 16.72
CA TYR A 859 1.30 -3.25 16.65
C TYR A 859 -0.11 -3.63 16.22
N LEU A 860 -0.25 -4.40 15.14
CA LEU A 860 -1.55 -4.90 14.67
C LEU A 860 -2.17 -5.91 15.66
N THR A 861 -1.36 -6.69 16.38
CA THR A 861 -1.84 -7.53 17.50
C THR A 861 -2.55 -6.70 18.57
N GLU A 862 -2.02 -5.54 18.93
CA GLU A 862 -2.66 -4.63 19.90
C GLU A 862 -3.91 -3.94 19.32
N VAL A 863 -3.89 -3.54 18.05
CA VAL A 863 -5.10 -3.05 17.35
C VAL A 863 -6.21 -4.09 17.38
N LEU A 864 -5.89 -5.38 17.17
CA LEU A 864 -6.86 -6.48 17.31
C LEU A 864 -7.32 -6.69 18.74
N HIS A 865 -6.47 -6.50 19.75
CA HIS A 865 -6.91 -6.49 21.14
C HIS A 865 -7.96 -5.41 21.40
N ILE A 866 -7.71 -4.17 20.99
CA ILE A 866 -8.64 -3.04 21.17
C ILE A 866 -9.94 -3.28 20.38
N ALA A 867 -9.82 -3.75 19.14
CA ALA A 867 -10.96 -4.09 18.28
C ALA A 867 -11.87 -5.16 18.93
N LEU A 868 -11.29 -6.24 19.47
CA LEU A 868 -12.03 -7.29 20.14
C LEU A 868 -12.59 -6.84 21.50
N ASP A 869 -11.89 -5.97 22.24
CA ASP A 869 -12.39 -5.37 23.49
C ASP A 869 -13.65 -4.53 23.20
N TYR A 870 -13.62 -3.72 22.13
CA TYR A 870 -14.78 -2.99 21.65
C TYR A 870 -15.92 -3.94 21.23
N LEU A 871 -15.64 -4.97 20.43
CA LEU A 871 -16.65 -5.95 20.02
C LEU A 871 -17.32 -6.64 21.22
N ALA A 872 -16.56 -7.02 22.24
CA ALA A 872 -17.10 -7.61 23.46
C ALA A 872 -18.01 -6.62 24.22
N ARG A 873 -17.62 -5.34 24.31
CA ARG A 873 -18.44 -4.26 24.91
C ARG A 873 -19.71 -4.00 24.12
N HIS A 874 -19.63 -3.96 22.79
CA HIS A 874 -20.79 -3.77 21.93
C HIS A 874 -21.77 -4.96 22.05
N ARG A 875 -21.27 -6.21 22.06
CA ARG A 875 -22.07 -7.42 22.31
C ARG A 875 -22.75 -7.39 23.69
N PHE A 876 -22.03 -6.96 24.74
CA PHE A 876 -22.58 -6.78 26.08
C PHE A 876 -23.71 -5.73 26.11
N SER A 877 -23.52 -4.56 25.49
CA SER A 877 -24.55 -3.51 25.40
C SER A 877 -25.79 -3.97 24.61
N GLN A 878 -25.61 -4.77 23.55
CA GLN A 878 -26.73 -5.42 22.86
C GLN A 878 -27.48 -6.41 23.78
N ALA A 879 -26.77 -7.12 24.66
CA ALA A 879 -27.38 -8.06 25.61
C ALA A 879 -28.23 -7.35 26.68
N GLU A 880 -27.74 -6.24 27.24
CA GLU A 880 -28.50 -5.42 28.20
C GLU A 880 -29.77 -4.84 27.54
N ARG A 881 -29.68 -4.32 26.30
CA ARG A 881 -30.86 -3.84 25.55
C ARG A 881 -31.87 -4.94 25.24
N ALA A 882 -31.39 -6.13 24.84
CA ALA A 882 -32.27 -7.28 24.64
C ALA A 882 -32.97 -7.71 25.94
N LEU A 883 -32.25 -7.67 27.07
CA LEU A 883 -32.80 -7.98 28.39
C LEU A 883 -33.87 -6.97 28.84
N GLN A 884 -33.63 -5.67 28.64
CA GLN A 884 -34.62 -4.61 28.90
C GLN A 884 -35.89 -4.80 28.06
N SER A 885 -35.74 -5.18 26.79
CA SER A 885 -36.85 -5.53 25.87
C SER A 885 -37.44 -6.93 26.11
N ARG A 886 -37.08 -7.62 27.20
CA ARG A 886 -37.54 -8.99 27.58
C ARG A 886 -37.23 -10.08 26.54
N GLN A 887 -36.25 -9.85 25.66
CA GLN A 887 -35.77 -10.81 24.66
C GLN A 887 -34.68 -11.72 25.27
N TYR A 888 -35.07 -12.55 26.24
CA TYR A 888 -34.13 -13.31 27.09
C TYR A 888 -33.18 -14.25 26.32
N SER A 889 -33.67 -14.95 25.30
CA SER A 889 -32.84 -15.83 24.45
C SER A 889 -31.76 -15.04 23.71
N THR A 890 -32.13 -13.90 23.12
CA THR A 890 -31.21 -12.97 22.47
C THR A 890 -30.21 -12.39 23.47
N ALA A 891 -30.65 -12.01 24.67
CA ALA A 891 -29.76 -11.49 25.71
C ALA A 891 -28.71 -12.52 26.14
N ILE A 892 -29.12 -13.76 26.43
CA ILE A 892 -28.21 -14.86 26.80
C ILE A 892 -27.18 -15.12 25.70
N ALA A 893 -27.63 -15.25 24.44
CA ALA A 893 -26.74 -15.48 23.30
C ALA A 893 -25.73 -14.32 23.10
N LYS A 894 -26.15 -13.06 23.35
CA LYS A 894 -25.28 -11.89 23.24
C LYS A 894 -24.28 -11.79 24.41
N TYR A 895 -24.66 -12.14 25.64
CA TYR A 895 -23.73 -12.24 26.75
C TYR A 895 -22.70 -13.38 26.53
N GLN A 896 -23.14 -14.55 26.06
CA GLN A 896 -22.25 -15.65 25.67
C GLN A 896 -21.24 -15.21 24.61
N ALA A 897 -21.71 -14.57 23.55
CA ALA A 897 -20.86 -14.01 22.51
C ALA A 897 -19.88 -12.94 23.05
N ALA A 898 -20.29 -12.13 24.03
CA ALA A 898 -19.42 -11.13 24.65
C ALA A 898 -18.26 -11.77 25.44
N VAL A 899 -18.54 -12.77 26.29
CA VAL A 899 -17.49 -13.45 27.09
C VAL A 899 -16.61 -14.40 26.27
N LEU A 900 -17.09 -14.89 25.11
CA LEU A 900 -16.26 -15.64 24.16
C LEU A 900 -15.30 -14.71 23.38
N THR A 901 -15.64 -13.44 23.20
CA THR A 901 -14.74 -12.43 22.63
C THR A 901 -13.79 -11.86 23.68
N ASP A 902 -14.24 -11.64 24.91
CA ASP A 902 -13.41 -11.20 26.04
C ASP A 902 -13.64 -12.10 27.27
N PRO A 903 -12.83 -13.16 27.45
CA PRO A 903 -12.88 -14.03 28.63
C PRO A 903 -12.46 -13.34 29.96
N GLN A 904 -12.04 -12.08 29.91
CA GLN A 904 -11.76 -11.24 31.09
C GLN A 904 -12.94 -10.28 31.39
N LEU A 905 -14.04 -10.37 30.63
CA LEU A 905 -15.25 -9.56 30.81
C LEU A 905 -16.05 -9.99 32.06
N LYS A 906 -15.52 -9.68 33.25
CA LYS A 906 -16.15 -9.93 34.57
C LYS A 906 -17.65 -9.65 34.60
N MET A 907 -18.06 -8.46 34.14
CA MET A 907 -19.47 -8.06 34.14
C MET A 907 -20.34 -8.90 33.19
N GLY A 908 -19.76 -9.38 32.08
CA GLY A 908 -20.43 -10.28 31.14
C GLY A 908 -20.65 -11.66 31.74
N HIS A 909 -19.66 -12.22 32.42
CA HIS A 909 -19.78 -13.49 33.15
C HIS A 909 -20.85 -13.40 34.25
N TYR A 910 -20.85 -12.31 35.03
CA TYR A 910 -21.87 -12.03 36.05
C TYR A 910 -23.29 -11.96 35.46
N LYS A 911 -23.50 -11.12 34.44
CA LYS A 911 -24.84 -10.93 33.84
C LYS A 911 -25.35 -12.19 33.14
N LEU A 912 -24.45 -12.95 32.50
CA LEU A 912 -24.78 -14.25 31.92
C LEU A 912 -25.21 -15.26 32.99
N ALA A 913 -24.43 -15.39 34.07
CA ALA A 913 -24.75 -16.28 35.18
C ALA A 913 -26.09 -15.91 35.84
N TRP A 914 -26.32 -14.62 36.08
CA TRP A 914 -27.57 -14.11 36.63
C TRP A 914 -28.75 -14.44 35.71
N ALA A 915 -28.64 -14.15 34.40
CA ALA A 915 -29.69 -14.44 33.43
C ALA A 915 -30.04 -15.94 33.36
N LEU A 916 -29.03 -16.82 33.42
CA LEU A 916 -29.18 -18.28 33.40
C LEU A 916 -29.66 -18.88 34.75
N ALA A 917 -29.54 -18.16 35.87
CA ALA A 917 -30.00 -18.64 37.17
C ALA A 917 -31.38 -18.09 37.56
N THR A 918 -31.71 -16.85 37.20
CA THR A 918 -32.98 -16.20 37.58
C THR A 918 -34.00 -16.13 36.46
N GLY A 919 -33.56 -16.09 35.20
CA GLY A 919 -34.42 -15.82 34.04
C GLY A 919 -35.40 -16.95 33.70
N PRO A 920 -36.21 -16.77 32.63
CA PRO A 920 -37.15 -17.80 32.17
C PRO A 920 -36.47 -18.94 31.40
N ILE A 921 -35.24 -18.75 30.92
CA ILE A 921 -34.40 -19.77 30.31
C ILE A 921 -33.26 -20.04 31.29
N ARG A 922 -33.27 -21.21 31.94
CA ARG A 922 -32.33 -21.53 33.02
C ARG A 922 -31.37 -22.67 32.68
N ASP A 923 -30.14 -22.55 33.15
CA ASP A 923 -29.12 -23.61 33.16
C ASP A 923 -28.22 -23.40 34.38
N GLY A 924 -28.48 -24.16 35.46
CA GLY A 924 -27.72 -24.07 36.70
C GLY A 924 -26.24 -24.47 36.57
N ASN A 925 -25.86 -25.27 35.57
CA ASN A 925 -24.47 -25.68 35.36
C ASN A 925 -23.67 -24.56 34.68
N LEU A 926 -24.19 -24.00 33.59
CA LEU A 926 -23.58 -22.84 32.93
C LEU A 926 -23.61 -21.58 33.80
N ALA A 927 -24.69 -21.38 34.56
CA ALA A 927 -24.78 -20.29 35.53
C ALA A 927 -23.67 -20.41 36.59
N LEU A 928 -23.46 -21.60 37.16
CA LEU A 928 -22.42 -21.82 38.17
C LEU A 928 -21.02 -21.55 37.60
N ALA A 929 -20.70 -22.11 36.44
CA ALA A 929 -19.39 -21.94 35.81
C ALA A 929 -19.06 -20.46 35.52
N HIS A 930 -20.03 -19.69 35.03
CA HIS A 930 -19.85 -18.26 34.79
C HIS A 930 -19.86 -17.42 36.07
N ALA A 931 -20.60 -17.80 37.12
CA ALA A 931 -20.57 -17.10 38.40
C ALA A 931 -19.22 -17.31 39.11
N GLN A 932 -18.70 -18.54 39.12
CA GLN A 932 -17.36 -18.84 39.62
C GLN A 932 -16.32 -17.99 38.89
N ARG A 933 -16.36 -17.97 37.54
CA ARG A 933 -15.45 -17.15 36.74
C ARG A 933 -15.58 -15.65 37.03
N ALA A 934 -16.79 -15.14 37.29
CA ALA A 934 -16.99 -13.74 37.64
C ALA A 934 -16.40 -13.38 39.02
N VAL A 935 -16.46 -14.30 39.99
CA VAL A 935 -15.84 -14.15 41.32
C VAL A 935 -14.32 -14.24 41.24
N GLU A 936 -13.77 -15.15 40.42
CA GLU A 936 -12.31 -15.23 40.15
C GLU A 936 -11.76 -13.92 39.56
N LEU A 937 -12.43 -13.34 38.56
CA LEU A 937 -12.03 -12.09 37.89
C LEU A 937 -12.22 -10.82 38.77
N ASP A 938 -12.66 -11.00 40.00
CA ASP A 938 -12.95 -9.94 40.98
C ASP A 938 -12.14 -10.07 42.27
N ASP A 939 -11.26 -11.07 42.34
CA ASP A 939 -10.58 -11.51 43.55
C ASP A 939 -11.58 -11.81 44.71
N GLY A 940 -12.83 -12.08 44.34
CA GLY A 940 -13.95 -12.41 45.22
C GLY A 940 -14.41 -11.29 46.18
N THR A 941 -14.07 -10.03 45.91
CA THR A 941 -14.31 -8.87 46.81
C THR A 941 -15.68 -8.21 46.67
N GLY A 942 -16.32 -8.33 45.52
CA GLY A 942 -17.57 -7.67 45.16
C GLY A 942 -18.81 -8.51 45.46
N TRP A 943 -19.68 -7.96 46.31
CA TRP A 943 -20.90 -8.62 46.76
C TRP A 943 -21.83 -9.11 45.63
N VAL A 944 -21.91 -8.39 44.51
CA VAL A 944 -22.76 -8.78 43.35
C VAL A 944 -22.32 -10.10 42.71
N TYR A 945 -21.01 -10.37 42.68
CA TYR A 945 -20.45 -11.58 42.08
C TYR A 945 -20.67 -12.78 43.00
N ARG A 946 -20.44 -12.60 44.31
CA ARG A 946 -20.77 -13.57 45.37
C ARG A 946 -22.27 -13.90 45.38
N LEU A 947 -23.14 -12.90 45.23
CA LEU A 947 -24.58 -13.09 45.17
C LEU A 947 -25.01 -13.89 43.93
N ALA A 948 -24.42 -13.62 42.75
CA ALA A 948 -24.67 -14.43 41.56
C ALA A 948 -24.20 -15.89 41.73
N LEU A 949 -23.07 -16.12 42.40
CA LEU A 949 -22.58 -17.45 42.73
C LEU A 949 -23.54 -18.20 43.66
N ALA A 950 -24.02 -17.55 44.72
CA ALA A 950 -25.03 -18.10 45.62
C ALA A 950 -26.31 -18.52 44.87
N VAL A 951 -26.82 -17.63 44.01
CA VAL A 951 -28.04 -17.87 43.23
C VAL A 951 -27.85 -18.99 42.20
N ALA A 952 -26.69 -19.08 41.55
CA ALA A 952 -26.36 -20.16 40.62
C ALA A 952 -26.19 -21.52 41.32
N GLN A 953 -25.59 -21.56 42.51
CA GLN A 953 -25.50 -22.77 43.33
C GLN A 953 -26.89 -23.27 43.74
N ALA A 954 -27.79 -22.37 44.15
CA ALA A 954 -29.17 -22.71 44.47
C ALA A 954 -29.97 -23.24 43.27
N GLU A 955 -29.77 -22.69 42.07
CA GLU A 955 -30.40 -23.20 40.84
C GLU A 955 -29.84 -24.56 40.41
N LYS A 956 -28.56 -24.86 40.71
CA LYS A 956 -27.99 -26.22 40.57
C LYS A 956 -28.46 -27.19 41.66
N GLY A 957 -29.10 -26.70 42.73
CA GLY A 957 -29.59 -27.49 43.86
C GLY A 957 -28.63 -27.63 45.05
N ASP A 958 -27.46 -26.97 45.03
CA ASP A 958 -26.54 -26.92 46.17
C ASP A 958 -26.89 -25.75 47.11
N PHE A 959 -27.93 -25.96 47.92
CA PHE A 959 -28.42 -24.97 48.87
C PHE A 959 -27.47 -24.71 50.04
N VAL A 960 -26.52 -25.62 50.32
CA VAL A 960 -25.55 -25.45 51.41
C VAL A 960 -24.46 -24.48 50.98
N ALA A 961 -23.89 -24.68 49.78
CA ALA A 961 -22.96 -23.71 49.20
C ALA A 961 -23.65 -22.35 48.98
N ALA A 962 -24.89 -22.36 48.47
CA ALA A 962 -25.65 -21.14 48.21
C ALA A 962 -25.84 -20.25 49.46
N GLN A 963 -26.12 -20.85 50.62
CA GLN A 963 -26.23 -20.09 51.88
C GLN A 963 -24.89 -19.46 52.29
N LYS A 964 -23.78 -20.19 52.14
CA LYS A 964 -22.43 -19.69 52.48
C LYS A 964 -22.02 -18.50 51.61
N GLU A 965 -22.23 -18.59 50.30
CA GLU A 965 -21.91 -17.49 49.37
C GLU A 965 -22.89 -16.31 49.52
N LEU A 966 -24.17 -16.57 49.86
CA LEU A 966 -25.13 -15.50 50.18
C LEU A 966 -24.74 -14.73 51.43
N ASP A 967 -24.40 -15.42 52.52
CA ASP A 967 -23.96 -14.77 53.76
C ASP A 967 -22.68 -13.94 53.54
N THR A 968 -21.75 -14.45 52.73
CA THR A 968 -20.54 -13.72 52.30
C THR A 968 -20.91 -12.47 51.49
N ALA A 969 -21.84 -12.58 50.54
CA ALA A 969 -22.33 -11.45 49.76
C ALA A 969 -23.00 -10.38 50.64
N LEU A 970 -23.83 -10.78 51.61
CA LEU A 970 -24.54 -9.88 52.52
C LEU A 970 -23.62 -9.19 53.55
N GLN A 971 -22.45 -9.75 53.83
CA GLN A 971 -21.39 -9.10 54.62
C GLN A 971 -20.63 -8.03 53.81
N LEU A 972 -20.42 -8.27 52.50
CA LEU A 972 -19.75 -7.34 51.59
C LEU A 972 -20.70 -6.25 51.04
N ALA A 973 -22.01 -6.43 51.17
CA ALA A 973 -23.02 -5.51 50.67
C ALA A 973 -23.25 -4.30 51.59
N GLN A 974 -23.48 -3.13 50.99
CA GLN A 974 -23.98 -1.95 51.70
C GLN A 974 -25.36 -2.23 52.34
N PRO A 975 -25.71 -1.62 53.50
CA PRO A 975 -26.93 -1.93 54.24
C PRO A 975 -28.23 -1.86 53.41
N SER A 976 -28.34 -0.89 52.49
CA SER A 976 -29.48 -0.74 51.58
C SER A 976 -29.69 -1.93 50.65
N ASN A 977 -28.59 -2.55 50.21
CA ASN A 977 -28.61 -3.67 49.27
C ASN A 977 -28.85 -4.99 50.01
N ARG A 978 -28.37 -5.09 51.26
CA ARG A 978 -28.54 -6.25 52.12
C ARG A 978 -30.02 -6.61 52.30
N SER A 979 -30.85 -5.64 52.67
CA SER A 979 -32.30 -5.80 52.83
C SER A 979 -33.01 -6.30 51.57
N SER A 980 -32.50 -5.98 50.37
CA SER A 980 -33.10 -6.42 49.10
C SER A 980 -32.91 -7.91 48.80
N TYR A 981 -31.97 -8.59 49.48
CA TYR A 981 -31.61 -9.99 49.19
C TYR A 981 -31.71 -10.93 50.40
N GLU A 982 -31.96 -10.43 51.62
CA GLU A 982 -32.13 -11.26 52.82
C GLU A 982 -33.26 -12.29 52.70
N PHE A 983 -34.29 -12.05 51.88
CA PHE A 983 -35.36 -13.02 51.60
C PHE A 983 -34.84 -14.34 50.98
N LEU A 984 -33.70 -14.30 50.29
CA LEU A 984 -33.08 -15.50 49.71
C LEU A 984 -32.61 -16.48 50.79
N ARG A 985 -32.28 -16.00 51.98
CA ARG A 985 -31.82 -16.84 53.10
C ARG A 985 -32.89 -17.85 53.50
N GLN A 986 -34.13 -17.38 53.64
CA GLN A 986 -35.29 -18.24 53.93
C GLN A 986 -35.61 -19.17 52.75
N ARG A 987 -35.50 -18.69 51.50
CA ARG A 987 -35.72 -19.54 50.31
C ARG A 987 -34.71 -20.68 50.21
N PHE A 988 -33.42 -20.39 50.41
CA PHE A 988 -32.36 -21.41 50.35
C PHE A 988 -32.45 -22.39 51.54
N GLN A 989 -32.88 -21.95 52.73
CA GLN A 989 -33.23 -22.84 53.84
C GLN A 989 -34.38 -23.79 53.47
N ASN A 990 -35.40 -23.27 52.80
CA ASN A 990 -36.54 -24.05 52.30
C ASN A 990 -36.22 -24.87 51.02
N ARG A 991 -34.95 -24.95 50.59
CA ARG A 991 -34.49 -25.60 49.35
C ARG A 991 -35.21 -25.11 48.09
N GLN A 992 -35.47 -23.80 48.02
CA GLN A 992 -36.08 -23.14 46.86
C GLN A 992 -35.07 -22.21 46.18
N SER A 993 -34.95 -22.29 44.85
CA SER A 993 -34.10 -21.37 44.09
C SER A 993 -34.75 -19.98 43.93
N TYR A 994 -34.06 -19.08 43.22
CA TYR A 994 -34.53 -17.71 42.97
C TYR A 994 -35.91 -17.74 42.25
N PRO A 995 -36.89 -16.91 42.67
CA PRO A 995 -38.22 -16.88 42.05
C PRO A 995 -38.14 -16.65 40.54
N ARG A 996 -39.11 -17.18 39.78
CA ARG A 996 -39.20 -16.98 38.33
C ARG A 996 -39.79 -15.62 37.97
#